data_AF-A1RYT6-F1
#
_entry.id   AF-A1RYT6-F1
#
_cell.length_a   1.000
_cell.length_b   1.000
_cell.length_c   1.000
_cell.angle_alpha   90.00
_cell.angle_beta   90.00
_cell.angle_gamma   90.00
#
_symmetry.space_group_name_H-M   'P 1'
#
loop_
_entity.id
_entity.type
_entity.pdbx_description
1 polymer ?
#
loop_
_entity_poly.entity_id
_entity_poly.type
_entity_poly.pdbx_seq_one_letter_code
_entity_poly.pdbx_strand_id
1 'polypeptide(L)'
;MAHTLEETGRAVKKAKKPSTRKVALATGLIALLSVLALATLLYYQDKTPPKIEIKEKKVDEYLSLLAKITDYESKVEGAYVLIHFPDTGKVLNQTLVPLNQTHFLLPPVSLNEEGNYLVTIVARDSKGNEAKSSFTASRFDNPRIEWIKALYSFPYLSLNASISDLGGVSKVILSLEGKNYTLSPLQVDEKGRGIYGIKTEAHPSTKSLGYILFALDRFNRSSKISSNVTLSSRDSFISWALSKGYDAQLASRFFDDFWTVRDLFNANDTTTLENILRIASLNASPTPKNLAYQILRNIEDDNEVSLKKDSIRAALSLLNDLEIYGLNKVETLTFLSNYSVAIGQSRLPKHGKSLLLNVIRAGEEYPSLLDFSPIIIKVDYKCTYVDNKVPICIGNWSYLDRVPSKDMLYSYGREIQNGSIVYVAKTDIPIAAWMLCEHLKRTPYHLKHPEVFEALNAKMQQNALDILPYYSPYSDELWKEILLPHWEYFWSSTPQAGNLSKRLTILPWYNSSLLKEWIGNKNDRKIALMFLFQLPQKIEDLNYTEDRLNPNAVVYRGAEAIKYFVRNLERGYRTAFKDYPHGVRLVPYPNCYIAWITDRWLHGLKNTAEQFLGKNIISYEGYPNLIDLYVERNPDAPNTHFVKNYPYYRILLYTWGVLLGVEEQSTHPIEPFIRAVGIPYSLGSYYEHFASTSINYVCTDDSVFYGFPDKVLAPLREGKFGKFLVLPGNGFSPIASGLDGLVQDLYDGWTYKEKDVGRVAKYIEVYVPLLNQKVILVKAGLEGEIKG
;
A
#
# COMPACT_ATOMS: atom_id res chain seq x y z
N MET A 1 -29.74 -109.76 66.06
CA MET A 1 -31.06 -109.17 65.81
C MET A 1 -31.49 -109.69 64.44
N ALA A 2 -32.60 -110.43 64.32
CA ALA A 2 -33.99 -110.00 64.52
C ALA A 2 -34.44 -109.10 63.33
N HIS A 3 -35.53 -109.38 62.60
CA HIS A 3 -36.53 -110.45 62.81
C HIS A 3 -37.40 -110.67 61.54
N THR A 4 -37.69 -111.93 61.15
CA THR A 4 -38.98 -112.40 60.53
C THR A 4 -39.46 -111.85 59.16
N LEU A 5 -40.53 -112.35 58.48
CA LEU A 5 -41.57 -113.40 58.72
C LEU A 5 -42.11 -113.98 57.37
N GLU A 6 -42.65 -115.22 57.41
CA GLU A 6 -43.69 -115.93 56.59
C GLU A 6 -43.87 -115.70 55.05
N GLU A 7 -43.92 -116.72 54.16
CA GLU A 7 -44.93 -117.80 53.87
C GLU A 7 -46.12 -117.34 52.95
N THR A 8 -46.86 -118.17 52.18
CA THR A 8 -47.01 -119.64 51.95
C THR A 8 -46.88 -119.98 50.44
N GLY A 9 -46.62 -121.19 49.90
CA GLY A 9 -47.39 -122.46 49.94
C GLY A 9 -48.52 -122.52 48.87
N ARG A 10 -48.76 -123.57 48.05
CA ARG A 10 -48.27 -124.97 47.99
C ARG A 10 -48.35 -125.62 46.57
N ALA A 11 -47.39 -126.50 46.28
CA ALA A 11 -47.44 -127.80 45.55
C ALA A 11 -48.08 -127.94 44.15
N VAL A 12 -47.41 -128.62 43.18
CA VAL A 12 -47.68 -129.99 42.62
C VAL A 12 -46.79 -130.18 41.35
N LYS A 13 -46.22 -131.33 40.89
CA LYS A 13 -46.04 -132.75 41.34
C LYS A 13 -44.76 -133.36 40.70
N LYS A 14 -44.16 -134.38 41.35
CA LYS A 14 -43.24 -135.48 40.90
C LYS A 14 -42.51 -135.45 39.52
N ALA A 15 -41.16 -135.54 39.56
CA ALA A 15 -40.30 -136.40 38.71
C ALA A 15 -38.95 -136.69 39.43
N LYS A 16 -38.14 -137.68 38.99
CA LYS A 16 -36.91 -138.15 39.68
C LYS A 16 -35.62 -137.40 39.25
N LYS A 17 -34.67 -137.25 40.18
CA LYS A 17 -33.34 -136.61 39.97
C LYS A 17 -32.26 -137.60 39.50
N PRO A 18 -31.39 -137.22 38.53
CA PRO A 18 -30.03 -137.77 38.37
C PRO A 18 -28.98 -136.95 39.17
N SER A 19 -27.71 -137.39 39.18
CA SER A 19 -26.68 -136.90 40.13
C SER A 19 -26.04 -135.54 39.79
N THR A 20 -25.70 -134.78 40.82
CA THR A 20 -25.31 -133.36 40.78
C THR A 20 -24.00 -133.05 40.06
N ARG A 21 -23.09 -134.01 39.88
CA ARG A 21 -21.79 -133.78 39.21
C ARG A 21 -21.90 -133.38 37.73
N LYS A 22 -23.02 -133.65 37.05
CA LYS A 22 -23.22 -133.26 35.64
C LYS A 22 -23.85 -131.87 35.45
N VAL A 23 -24.38 -131.23 36.50
CA VAL A 23 -25.06 -129.93 36.37
C VAL A 23 -24.06 -128.75 36.39
N ALA A 24 -23.05 -128.80 37.26
CA ALA A 24 -22.06 -127.71 37.39
C ALA A 24 -21.29 -127.42 36.08
N LEU A 25 -20.96 -128.46 35.32
CA LEU A 25 -20.32 -128.35 34.00
C LEU A 25 -21.26 -127.73 32.94
N ALA A 26 -22.56 -128.00 33.00
CA ALA A 26 -23.53 -127.44 32.06
C ALA A 26 -23.78 -125.94 32.30
N THR A 27 -23.92 -125.51 33.57
CA THR A 27 -24.09 -124.09 33.90
C THR A 27 -22.86 -123.25 33.56
N GLY A 28 -21.65 -123.78 33.74
CA GLY A 28 -20.42 -123.11 33.31
C GLY A 28 -20.36 -122.90 31.79
N LEU A 29 -20.75 -123.91 31.01
CA LEU A 29 -20.74 -123.83 29.54
C LEU A 29 -21.78 -122.83 29.01
N ILE A 30 -22.99 -122.80 29.59
CA ILE A 30 -24.05 -121.85 29.19
C ILE A 30 -23.66 -120.41 29.53
N ALA A 31 -23.05 -120.16 30.70
CA ALA A 31 -22.51 -118.84 31.04
C ALA A 31 -21.44 -118.40 30.04
N LEU A 32 -20.46 -119.28 29.73
CA LEU A 32 -19.40 -118.97 28.78
C LEU A 32 -19.93 -118.71 27.36
N LEU A 33 -20.90 -119.49 26.89
CA LEU A 33 -21.52 -119.31 25.58
C LEU A 33 -22.36 -118.03 25.48
N SER A 34 -23.06 -117.63 26.55
CA SER A 34 -23.80 -116.36 26.58
C SER A 34 -22.87 -115.13 26.63
N VAL A 35 -21.74 -115.22 27.35
CA VAL A 35 -20.69 -114.18 27.33
C VAL A 35 -20.01 -114.11 25.96
N LEU A 36 -19.69 -115.24 25.32
CA LEU A 36 -19.18 -115.24 23.94
C LEU A 36 -20.19 -114.66 22.96
N ALA A 37 -21.46 -115.05 23.02
CA ALA A 37 -22.49 -114.53 22.12
C ALA A 37 -22.64 -113.00 22.23
N LEU A 38 -22.65 -112.46 23.45
CA LEU A 38 -22.70 -111.02 23.69
C LEU A 38 -21.42 -110.32 23.23
N ALA A 39 -20.25 -110.93 23.46
CA ALA A 39 -18.96 -110.41 22.98
C ALA A 39 -18.90 -110.37 21.44
N THR A 40 -19.34 -111.41 20.74
CA THR A 40 -19.41 -111.45 19.27
C THR A 40 -20.39 -110.40 18.73
N LEU A 41 -21.52 -110.18 19.40
CA LEU A 41 -22.51 -109.18 19.01
C LEU A 41 -22.03 -107.73 19.23
N LEU A 42 -21.13 -107.51 20.21
CA LEU A 42 -20.41 -106.25 20.40
C LEU A 42 -19.17 -106.11 19.49
N TYR A 43 -18.61 -107.22 19.01
CA TYR A 43 -17.50 -107.24 18.05
C TYR A 43 -17.97 -106.95 16.62
N TYR A 44 -19.18 -107.38 16.26
CA TYR A 44 -19.86 -107.09 14.99
C TYR A 44 -20.62 -105.75 14.95
N GLN A 45 -20.42 -104.88 15.93
CA GLN A 45 -20.78 -103.47 15.75
C GLN A 45 -19.84 -102.85 14.72
N ASP A 46 -20.41 -102.33 13.64
CA ASP A 46 -19.72 -101.49 12.67
C ASP A 46 -19.09 -100.28 13.38
N LYS A 47 -17.78 -100.11 13.18
CA LYS A 47 -16.93 -99.07 13.75
C LYS A 47 -16.27 -98.23 12.65
N THR A 48 -16.79 -98.26 11.43
CA THR A 48 -16.25 -97.51 10.29
C THR A 48 -16.95 -96.17 10.16
N PRO A 49 -16.33 -95.05 10.62
CA PRO A 49 -17.00 -93.76 10.61
C PRO A 49 -17.15 -93.21 9.17
N PRO A 50 -18.16 -92.37 8.88
CA PRO A 50 -18.42 -91.85 7.54
C PRO A 50 -17.20 -91.20 6.86
N LYS A 51 -16.89 -91.56 5.62
CA LYS A 51 -15.79 -90.94 4.88
C LYS A 51 -16.20 -89.57 4.35
N ILE A 52 -15.56 -88.51 4.86
CA ILE A 52 -15.73 -87.12 4.40
C ILE A 52 -14.65 -86.80 3.35
N GLU A 53 -15.06 -86.26 2.21
CA GLU A 53 -14.19 -85.79 1.13
C GLU A 53 -14.65 -84.41 0.65
N ILE A 54 -13.83 -83.37 0.88
CA ILE A 54 -14.13 -82.01 0.41
C ILE A 54 -13.95 -81.98 -1.11
N LYS A 55 -15.00 -81.62 -1.85
CA LYS A 55 -15.00 -81.54 -3.32
C LYS A 55 -14.80 -80.13 -3.83
N GLU A 56 -15.45 -79.16 -3.20
CA GLU A 56 -15.30 -77.74 -3.53
C GLU A 56 -15.32 -76.90 -2.26
N LYS A 57 -14.48 -75.87 -2.22
CA LYS A 57 -14.57 -74.78 -1.26
C LYS A 57 -14.29 -73.47 -1.99
N LYS A 58 -15.12 -72.45 -1.76
CA LYS A 58 -14.91 -71.10 -2.28
C LYS A 58 -14.96 -70.11 -1.12
N VAL A 59 -14.03 -69.14 -1.12
CA VAL A 59 -13.73 -68.26 0.02
C VAL A 59 -13.51 -66.84 -0.52
N ASP A 60 -14.61 -66.15 -0.79
CA ASP A 60 -14.61 -64.73 -1.19
C ASP A 60 -15.16 -63.91 0.01
N GLU A 61 -16.20 -63.10 -0.19
CA GLU A 61 -16.97 -62.49 0.91
C GLU A 61 -17.80 -63.51 1.72
N TYR A 62 -18.00 -64.70 1.14
CA TYR A 62 -18.76 -65.81 1.71
C TYR A 62 -17.97 -67.11 1.56
N LEU A 63 -18.13 -68.00 2.53
CA LEU A 63 -17.72 -69.40 2.45
C LEU A 63 -18.88 -70.23 1.85
N SER A 64 -18.63 -70.84 0.70
CA SER A 64 -19.43 -71.98 0.22
C SER A 64 -18.58 -73.26 0.21
N LEU A 65 -19.24 -74.38 0.47
CA LEU A 65 -18.60 -75.67 0.73
C LEU A 65 -19.47 -76.81 0.18
N LEU A 66 -18.84 -77.72 -0.55
CA LEU A 66 -19.42 -78.94 -1.07
C LEU A 66 -18.56 -80.12 -0.60
N ALA A 67 -19.13 -80.97 0.25
CA ALA A 67 -18.49 -82.19 0.74
C ALA A 67 -19.21 -83.43 0.22
N LYS A 68 -18.48 -84.39 -0.35
CA LYS A 68 -19.00 -85.75 -0.51
C LYS A 68 -18.84 -86.48 0.81
N ILE A 69 -19.91 -87.10 1.31
CA ILE A 69 -19.89 -87.87 2.55
C ILE A 69 -20.49 -89.24 2.24
N THR A 70 -19.72 -90.30 2.48
CA THR A 70 -20.11 -91.68 2.16
C THR A 70 -19.88 -92.60 3.34
N ASP A 71 -20.96 -93.31 3.68
CA ASP A 71 -21.00 -94.45 4.56
C ASP A 71 -21.64 -95.59 3.76
N TYR A 72 -21.07 -96.79 3.85
CA TYR A 72 -21.44 -97.96 3.05
C TYR A 72 -22.29 -98.98 3.83
N GLU A 73 -22.38 -98.87 5.16
CA GLU A 73 -23.03 -99.87 6.03
C GLU A 73 -24.17 -99.29 6.89
N SER A 74 -24.04 -98.06 7.39
CA SER A 74 -24.88 -97.53 8.47
C SER A 74 -25.81 -96.36 8.08
N LYS A 75 -25.60 -95.77 6.91
CA LYS A 75 -26.14 -94.46 6.47
C LYS A 75 -25.77 -93.28 7.39
N VAL A 76 -25.37 -92.17 6.75
CA VAL A 76 -25.19 -90.86 7.40
C VAL A 76 -26.53 -90.41 7.99
N GLU A 77 -26.57 -90.23 9.31
CA GLU A 77 -27.71 -89.70 10.06
C GLU A 77 -27.72 -88.16 10.06
N GLY A 78 -26.53 -87.55 10.14
CA GLY A 78 -26.39 -86.10 10.10
C GLY A 78 -24.97 -85.64 9.78
N ALA A 79 -24.88 -84.47 9.16
CA ALA A 79 -23.62 -83.78 8.91
C ALA A 79 -23.77 -82.27 9.15
N TYR A 80 -22.77 -81.67 9.77
CA TYR A 80 -22.73 -80.23 10.08
C TYR A 80 -21.30 -79.69 9.94
N VAL A 81 -21.18 -78.37 9.86
CA VAL A 81 -19.90 -77.68 9.87
C VAL A 81 -19.80 -76.75 11.08
N LEU A 82 -18.65 -76.80 11.75
CA LEU A 82 -18.22 -75.84 12.75
C LEU A 82 -17.25 -74.86 12.10
N ILE A 83 -17.61 -73.58 12.08
CA ILE A 83 -16.78 -72.50 11.55
C ILE A 83 -16.34 -71.64 12.74
N HIS A 84 -15.05 -71.66 13.05
CA HIS A 84 -14.44 -70.83 14.09
C HIS A 84 -14.04 -69.49 13.49
N PHE A 85 -14.57 -68.41 14.04
CA PHE A 85 -14.32 -67.03 13.63
C PHE A 85 -13.02 -66.50 14.30
N PRO A 86 -12.13 -65.82 13.55
CA PRO A 86 -10.76 -65.55 13.98
C PRO A 86 -10.60 -64.47 15.06
N ASP A 87 -11.48 -63.47 15.13
CA ASP A 87 -11.43 -62.39 16.13
C ASP A 87 -12.28 -62.72 17.35
N THR A 88 -13.54 -63.06 17.12
CA THR A 88 -14.51 -63.22 18.21
C THR A 88 -14.41 -64.56 18.92
N GLY A 89 -13.64 -65.51 18.36
CA GLY A 89 -13.61 -66.91 18.81
C GLY A 89 -14.96 -67.63 18.66
N LYS A 90 -15.95 -66.98 18.04
CA LYS A 90 -17.31 -67.50 17.86
C LYS A 90 -17.28 -68.76 17.02
N VAL A 91 -18.00 -69.79 17.45
CA VAL A 91 -18.20 -71.01 16.65
C VAL A 91 -19.61 -70.97 16.08
N LEU A 92 -19.72 -70.86 14.75
CA LEU A 92 -20.99 -71.08 14.05
C LEU A 92 -21.11 -72.58 13.77
N ASN A 93 -22.19 -73.18 14.25
CA ASN A 93 -22.61 -74.53 13.86
C ASN A 93 -23.73 -74.42 12.82
N GLN A 94 -23.56 -75.05 11.66
CA GLN A 94 -24.57 -75.08 10.60
C GLN A 94 -24.67 -76.49 9.98
N THR A 95 -25.86 -77.06 9.99
CA THR A 95 -26.17 -78.34 9.34
C THR A 95 -25.92 -78.25 7.83
N LEU A 96 -25.28 -79.26 7.25
CA LEU A 96 -25.09 -79.35 5.81
C LEU A 96 -26.31 -80.00 5.17
N VAL A 97 -26.81 -79.41 4.08
CA VAL A 97 -28.01 -79.92 3.37
C VAL A 97 -27.61 -81.10 2.49
N PRO A 98 -28.19 -82.31 2.69
CA PRO A 98 -27.89 -83.48 1.88
C PRO A 98 -28.64 -83.47 0.54
N LEU A 99 -27.93 -83.83 -0.53
CA LEU A 99 -28.48 -84.13 -1.85
C LEU A 99 -27.67 -85.29 -2.45
N ASN A 100 -28.29 -86.47 -2.54
CA ASN A 100 -27.61 -87.73 -2.86
C ASN A 100 -26.42 -88.00 -1.90
N GLN A 101 -25.21 -88.25 -2.42
CA GLN A 101 -24.00 -88.46 -1.59
C GLN A 101 -23.25 -87.16 -1.25
N THR A 102 -23.82 -86.00 -1.60
CA THR A 102 -23.17 -84.68 -1.50
C THR A 102 -23.91 -83.76 -0.54
N HIS A 103 -23.15 -83.02 0.25
CA HIS A 103 -23.62 -82.21 1.36
C HIS A 103 -23.15 -80.77 1.16
N PHE A 104 -24.08 -79.82 1.27
CA PHE A 104 -23.89 -78.43 0.87
C PHE A 104 -24.03 -77.48 2.06
N LEU A 105 -23.14 -76.49 2.16
CA LEU A 105 -23.30 -75.36 3.07
C LEU A 105 -24.26 -74.33 2.47
N LEU A 106 -25.54 -74.40 2.87
CA LEU A 106 -26.61 -73.53 2.41
C LEU A 106 -27.37 -72.92 3.61
N PRO A 107 -27.62 -71.59 3.63
CA PRO A 107 -26.97 -70.59 2.78
C PRO A 107 -25.45 -70.51 3.02
N PRO A 108 -24.66 -69.95 2.07
CA PRO A 108 -23.25 -69.64 2.28
C PRO A 108 -23.03 -68.70 3.47
N VAL A 109 -21.94 -68.89 4.21
CA VAL A 109 -21.65 -68.13 5.44
C VAL A 109 -20.88 -66.86 5.11
N SER A 110 -21.41 -65.69 5.48
CA SER A 110 -20.68 -64.42 5.34
C SER A 110 -19.46 -64.39 6.27
N LEU A 111 -18.29 -64.11 5.71
CA LEU A 111 -17.02 -64.10 6.43
C LEU A 111 -16.72 -62.67 6.93
N ASN A 112 -17.49 -62.17 7.90
CA ASN A 112 -17.47 -60.77 8.32
C ASN A 112 -16.30 -60.36 9.25
N GLU A 113 -15.38 -61.29 9.52
CA GLU A 113 -14.10 -61.04 10.21
C GLU A 113 -12.93 -61.33 9.26
N GLU A 114 -11.77 -60.73 9.53
CA GLU A 114 -10.55 -60.91 8.73
C GLU A 114 -9.59 -61.87 9.44
N GLY A 115 -9.12 -62.91 8.75
CA GLY A 115 -8.19 -63.90 9.32
C GLY A 115 -8.34 -65.31 8.75
N ASN A 116 -7.83 -66.27 9.53
CA ASN A 116 -7.85 -67.70 9.22
C ASN A 116 -8.99 -68.40 9.98
N TYR A 117 -10.09 -68.67 9.29
CA TYR A 117 -11.21 -69.45 9.81
C TYR A 117 -10.84 -70.93 9.84
N LEU A 118 -10.97 -71.58 10.99
CA LEU A 118 -10.91 -73.04 11.08
C LEU A 118 -12.29 -73.61 10.79
N VAL A 119 -12.41 -74.38 9.71
CA VAL A 119 -13.67 -74.99 9.25
C VAL A 119 -13.57 -76.50 9.46
N THR A 120 -14.38 -77.04 10.37
CA THR A 120 -14.42 -78.47 10.70
C THR A 120 -15.76 -79.06 10.32
N ILE A 121 -15.77 -79.94 9.33
CA ILE A 121 -16.93 -80.77 8.97
C ILE A 121 -16.99 -81.94 9.95
N VAL A 122 -18.17 -82.19 10.51
CA VAL A 122 -18.46 -83.36 11.35
C VAL A 122 -19.59 -84.15 10.69
N ALA A 123 -19.45 -85.47 10.59
CA ALA A 123 -20.47 -86.36 10.06
C ALA A 123 -20.67 -87.56 10.99
N ARG A 124 -21.92 -88.02 11.13
CA ARG A 124 -22.31 -89.11 12.03
C ARG A 124 -23.21 -90.11 11.30
N ASP A 125 -23.00 -91.41 11.54
CA ASP A 125 -23.88 -92.48 11.08
C ASP A 125 -25.02 -92.81 12.06
N SER A 126 -25.98 -93.64 11.65
CA SER A 126 -27.09 -94.07 12.53
C SER A 126 -26.71 -94.97 13.72
N LYS A 127 -25.41 -95.24 13.91
CA LYS A 127 -24.87 -96.00 15.06
C LYS A 127 -24.04 -95.12 16.01
N GLY A 128 -23.82 -93.85 15.67
CA GLY A 128 -23.08 -92.88 16.47
C GLY A 128 -21.58 -92.79 16.17
N ASN A 129 -21.06 -93.48 15.15
CA ASN A 129 -19.67 -93.29 14.73
C ASN A 129 -19.51 -91.90 14.10
N GLU A 130 -18.46 -91.17 14.51
CA GLU A 130 -18.26 -89.76 14.15
C GLU A 130 -16.95 -89.56 13.36
N ALA A 131 -17.05 -88.92 12.20
CA ALA A 131 -15.93 -88.52 11.36
C ALA A 131 -15.71 -87.01 11.38
N LYS A 132 -14.45 -86.58 11.24
CA LYS A 132 -14.07 -85.16 11.19
C LYS A 132 -13.09 -84.89 10.04
N SER A 133 -13.31 -83.79 9.35
CA SER A 133 -12.38 -83.25 8.35
C SER A 133 -12.30 -81.74 8.51
N SER A 134 -11.09 -81.21 8.65
CA SER A 134 -10.86 -79.79 8.95
C SER A 134 -9.97 -79.12 7.91
N PHE A 135 -10.26 -77.87 7.59
CA PHE A 135 -9.44 -77.05 6.70
C PHE A 135 -9.47 -75.58 7.13
N THR A 136 -8.44 -74.83 6.72
CA THR A 136 -8.42 -73.38 6.88
C THR A 136 -9.06 -72.69 5.67
N ALA A 137 -9.91 -71.69 5.94
CA ALA A 137 -10.38 -70.71 4.97
C ALA A 137 -9.83 -69.33 5.36
N SER A 138 -9.07 -68.70 4.48
CA SER A 138 -8.39 -67.43 4.75
C SER A 138 -9.10 -66.30 4.03
N ARG A 139 -9.67 -65.34 4.77
CA ARG A 139 -10.15 -64.06 4.20
C ARG A 139 -9.26 -62.94 4.72
N PHE A 140 -8.65 -62.20 3.81
CA PHE A 140 -7.86 -61.01 4.10
C PHE A 140 -8.02 -59.97 2.99
N ASP A 141 -8.35 -58.73 3.32
CA ASP A 141 -8.50 -57.61 2.37
C ASP A 141 -7.32 -56.63 2.48
N ASN A 142 -7.52 -55.32 2.36
CA ASN A 142 -6.49 -54.30 2.61
C ASN A 142 -7.21 -53.02 3.08
N PRO A 143 -6.60 -52.20 3.95
CA PRO A 143 -7.19 -50.93 4.38
C PRO A 143 -7.59 -50.06 3.21
N ARG A 144 -8.74 -49.41 3.27
CA ARG A 144 -9.21 -48.46 2.26
C ARG A 144 -9.03 -47.04 2.75
N ILE A 145 -8.49 -46.19 1.88
CA ILE A 145 -8.34 -44.75 2.13
C ILE A 145 -9.54 -44.07 1.46
N GLU A 146 -10.59 -43.80 2.24
CA GLU A 146 -11.87 -43.32 1.72
C GLU A 146 -11.79 -41.88 1.21
N TRP A 147 -11.07 -41.02 1.92
CA TRP A 147 -10.76 -39.65 1.52
C TRP A 147 -9.52 -39.12 2.22
N ILE A 148 -8.90 -38.10 1.61
CA ILE A 148 -7.83 -37.28 2.21
C ILE A 148 -8.20 -35.80 2.06
N LYS A 149 -7.99 -35.02 3.12
CA LYS A 149 -8.03 -33.56 3.11
C LYS A 149 -6.70 -33.02 3.60
N ALA A 150 -5.87 -32.58 2.66
CA ALA A 150 -4.59 -31.92 2.92
C ALA A 150 -4.70 -30.40 2.70
N LEU A 151 -4.12 -29.63 3.60
CA LEU A 151 -4.01 -28.17 3.53
C LEU A 151 -2.60 -27.76 3.95
N TYR A 152 -1.89 -27.05 3.07
CA TYR A 152 -0.64 -26.38 3.43
C TYR A 152 -0.93 -24.94 3.86
N SER A 153 -0.28 -24.50 4.93
CA SER A 153 -0.24 -23.10 5.36
C SER A 153 1.07 -22.88 6.09
N PHE A 154 1.97 -22.09 5.51
CA PHE A 154 3.38 -22.05 5.91
C PHE A 154 3.59 -21.86 7.44
N PRO A 155 4.48 -22.64 8.11
CA PRO A 155 5.32 -23.73 7.59
C PRO A 155 4.66 -25.13 7.63
N TYR A 156 3.36 -25.23 7.94
CA TYR A 156 2.73 -26.49 8.31
C TYR A 156 1.90 -27.12 7.18
N LEU A 157 2.13 -28.41 6.94
CA LEU A 157 1.17 -29.30 6.32
C LEU A 157 0.21 -29.83 7.40
N SER A 158 -1.09 -29.61 7.22
CA SER A 158 -2.15 -30.25 7.98
C SER A 158 -2.86 -31.26 7.07
N LEU A 159 -2.93 -32.53 7.47
CA LEU A 159 -3.52 -33.60 6.67
C LEU A 159 -4.39 -34.49 7.55
N ASN A 160 -5.67 -34.63 7.16
CA ASN A 160 -6.60 -35.61 7.72
C ASN A 160 -6.97 -36.64 6.66
N ALA A 161 -7.21 -37.89 7.07
CA ALA A 161 -7.65 -38.98 6.20
C ALA A 161 -8.63 -39.90 6.93
N SER A 162 -9.62 -40.43 6.20
CA SER A 162 -10.53 -41.46 6.72
C SER A 162 -10.13 -42.84 6.19
N ILE A 163 -9.88 -43.78 7.10
CA ILE A 163 -9.44 -45.13 6.80
C ILE A 163 -10.48 -46.14 7.27
N SER A 164 -10.87 -47.07 6.40
CA SER A 164 -11.70 -48.23 6.74
C SER A 164 -10.92 -49.54 6.54
N ASP A 165 -11.30 -50.60 7.26
CA ASP A 165 -10.70 -51.94 7.16
C ASP A 165 -11.65 -52.99 7.81
N LEU A 166 -11.51 -54.28 7.49
CA LEU A 166 -12.31 -55.34 8.10
C LEU A 166 -11.70 -55.88 9.41
N GLY A 167 -10.37 -56.10 9.42
CA GLY A 167 -9.63 -56.59 10.57
C GLY A 167 -9.40 -55.50 11.62
N GLY A 168 -8.97 -54.32 11.17
CA GLY A 168 -8.72 -53.12 11.96
C GLY A 168 -7.42 -52.41 11.56
N VAL A 169 -7.45 -51.07 11.60
CA VAL A 169 -6.32 -50.21 11.22
C VAL A 169 -5.29 -50.17 12.34
N SER A 170 -4.08 -50.63 12.06
CA SER A 170 -2.96 -50.68 13.01
C SER A 170 -2.20 -49.34 13.06
N LYS A 171 -1.92 -48.76 11.89
CA LYS A 171 -1.20 -47.49 11.77
C LYS A 171 -1.45 -46.82 10.42
N VAL A 172 -1.36 -45.49 10.42
CA VAL A 172 -1.42 -44.67 9.20
C VAL A 172 -0.15 -43.81 9.17
N ILE A 173 0.54 -43.79 8.03
CA ILE A 173 1.86 -43.17 7.86
C ILE A 173 1.83 -42.21 6.68
N LEU A 174 2.16 -40.95 6.94
CA LEU A 174 2.46 -39.95 5.92
C LEU A 174 3.95 -40.00 5.57
N SER A 175 4.28 -40.29 4.32
CA SER A 175 5.64 -40.10 3.78
C SER A 175 5.69 -38.76 3.03
N LEU A 176 6.63 -37.91 3.44
CA LEU A 176 6.73 -36.51 3.04
C LEU A 176 8.21 -36.08 3.05
N GLU A 177 8.71 -35.56 1.93
CA GLU A 177 10.11 -35.10 1.78
C GLU A 177 11.14 -36.18 2.22
N GLY A 178 10.82 -37.47 2.00
CA GLY A 178 11.65 -38.62 2.39
C GLY A 178 11.57 -39.03 3.87
N LYS A 179 10.83 -38.29 4.70
CA LYS A 179 10.56 -38.61 6.11
C LYS A 179 9.21 -39.28 6.28
N ASN A 180 9.08 -40.18 7.25
CA ASN A 180 7.84 -40.88 7.57
C ASN A 180 7.30 -40.41 8.92
N TYR A 181 6.01 -40.05 8.97
CA TYR A 181 5.32 -39.53 10.14
C TYR A 181 4.05 -40.35 10.40
N THR A 182 3.85 -40.85 11.62
CA THR A 182 2.61 -41.55 11.99
C THR A 182 1.51 -40.54 12.30
N LEU A 183 0.33 -40.70 11.70
CA LEU A 183 -0.84 -39.86 12.01
C LEU A 183 -1.42 -40.26 13.37
N SER A 184 -1.92 -39.28 14.11
CA SER A 184 -2.69 -39.54 15.33
C SER A 184 -4.13 -39.92 14.98
N PRO A 185 -4.75 -40.87 15.70
CA PRO A 185 -6.20 -41.08 15.60
C PRO A 185 -6.92 -39.84 16.15
N LEU A 186 -7.89 -39.31 15.40
CA LEU A 186 -8.71 -38.16 15.81
C LEU A 186 -10.14 -38.58 16.16
N GLN A 187 -10.71 -39.49 15.38
CA GLN A 187 -12.04 -40.06 15.62
C GLN A 187 -12.08 -41.47 15.01
N VAL A 188 -11.74 -42.47 15.83
CA VAL A 188 -11.67 -43.88 15.41
C VAL A 188 -12.50 -44.77 16.33
N ASP A 189 -12.95 -45.92 15.83
CA ASP A 189 -13.61 -46.96 16.62
C ASP A 189 -12.63 -47.92 17.31
N GLU A 190 -13.15 -48.93 18.02
CA GLU A 190 -12.37 -49.95 18.73
C GLU A 190 -11.46 -50.80 17.81
N LYS A 191 -11.73 -50.82 16.50
CA LYS A 191 -10.88 -51.45 15.47
C LYS A 191 -9.94 -50.43 14.78
N GLY A 192 -9.82 -49.21 15.31
CA GLY A 192 -8.99 -48.14 14.74
C GLY A 192 -9.58 -47.51 13.47
N ARG A 193 -10.81 -47.82 13.08
CA ARG A 193 -11.39 -47.37 11.80
C ARG A 193 -11.99 -45.98 11.97
N GLY A 194 -11.71 -45.08 11.02
CA GLY A 194 -12.19 -43.69 11.07
C GLY A 194 -11.13 -42.67 10.69
N ILE A 195 -11.18 -41.50 11.33
CA ILE A 195 -10.39 -40.32 10.96
C ILE A 195 -9.07 -40.29 11.72
N TYR A 196 -7.97 -40.24 10.96
CA TYR A 196 -6.63 -39.94 11.40
C TYR A 196 -6.20 -38.54 10.93
N GLY A 197 -5.25 -37.92 11.61
CA GLY A 197 -4.67 -36.66 11.16
C GLY A 197 -3.31 -36.33 11.74
N ILE A 198 -2.66 -35.34 11.12
CA ILE A 198 -1.35 -34.82 11.51
C ILE A 198 -1.22 -33.35 11.13
N LYS A 199 -0.45 -32.60 11.94
CA LYS A 199 0.13 -31.31 11.58
C LYS A 199 1.65 -31.44 11.70
N THR A 200 2.38 -31.25 10.61
CA THR A 200 3.85 -31.34 10.55
C THR A 200 4.44 -30.17 9.78
N GLU A 201 5.68 -29.81 10.07
CA GLU A 201 6.42 -28.82 9.28
C GLU A 201 6.89 -29.45 7.96
N ALA A 202 6.90 -28.63 6.90
CA ALA A 202 7.37 -28.98 5.57
C ALA A 202 7.81 -27.72 4.81
N HIS A 203 8.84 -27.83 3.98
CA HIS A 203 9.49 -26.68 3.34
C HIS A 203 9.61 -26.88 1.83
N PRO A 204 8.51 -26.71 1.07
CA PRO A 204 8.42 -27.17 -0.31
C PRO A 204 9.34 -26.37 -1.23
N SER A 205 10.24 -27.06 -1.92
CA SER A 205 11.12 -26.48 -2.94
C SER A 205 10.42 -26.19 -4.28
N THR A 206 9.12 -26.51 -4.40
CA THR A 206 8.32 -26.31 -5.62
C THR A 206 6.91 -25.81 -5.32
N LYS A 207 6.14 -25.43 -6.34
CA LYS A 207 4.74 -24.96 -6.23
C LYS A 207 3.75 -26.04 -5.75
N SER A 208 4.17 -27.29 -5.60
CA SER A 208 3.38 -28.37 -5.00
C SER A 208 4.22 -29.23 -4.05
N LEU A 209 3.61 -29.61 -2.94
CA LEU A 209 4.19 -30.53 -1.97
C LEU A 209 3.59 -31.92 -2.19
N GLY A 210 4.38 -32.83 -2.75
CA GLY A 210 4.01 -34.22 -2.99
C GLY A 210 4.15 -35.08 -1.74
N TYR A 211 3.19 -35.97 -1.51
CA TYR A 211 3.15 -36.87 -0.36
C TYR A 211 2.59 -38.25 -0.72
N ILE A 212 2.90 -39.25 0.10
CA ILE A 212 2.34 -40.60 0.00
C ILE A 212 1.73 -40.96 1.35
N LEU A 213 0.43 -41.26 1.39
CA LEU A 213 -0.22 -41.80 2.58
C LEU A 213 -0.27 -43.32 2.48
N PHE A 214 0.16 -44.02 3.53
CA PHE A 214 0.02 -45.46 3.72
C PHE A 214 -0.95 -45.74 4.86
N ALA A 215 -1.86 -46.67 4.67
CA ALA A 215 -2.68 -47.24 5.74
C ALA A 215 -2.33 -48.73 5.87
N LEU A 216 -2.11 -49.20 7.10
CA LEU A 216 -1.75 -50.59 7.39
C LEU A 216 -2.67 -51.20 8.43
N ASP A 217 -3.11 -52.42 8.15
CA ASP A 217 -3.86 -53.27 9.07
C ASP A 217 -2.92 -53.95 10.10
N ARG A 218 -3.53 -54.67 11.04
CA ARG A 218 -2.86 -55.50 12.05
C ARG A 218 -2.11 -56.73 11.52
N PHE A 219 -2.41 -57.18 10.30
CA PHE A 219 -1.69 -58.26 9.60
C PHE A 219 -0.53 -57.73 8.74
N ASN A 220 -0.25 -56.42 8.83
CA ASN A 220 0.79 -55.71 8.08
C ASN A 220 0.65 -55.83 6.56
N ARG A 221 -0.58 -55.92 6.05
CA ARG A 221 -0.89 -55.54 4.66
C ARG A 221 -1.10 -54.02 4.61
N SER A 222 -1.30 -53.47 3.41
CA SER A 222 -1.31 -52.01 3.25
C SER A 222 -1.95 -51.55 1.94
N SER A 223 -2.66 -50.43 2.02
CA SER A 223 -2.87 -49.56 0.85
C SER A 223 -1.94 -48.34 0.89
N LYS A 224 -1.77 -47.73 -0.28
CA LYS A 224 -1.04 -46.46 -0.44
C LYS A 224 -1.74 -45.58 -1.46
N ILE A 225 -1.66 -44.27 -1.28
CA ILE A 225 -2.08 -43.28 -2.27
C ILE A 225 -1.05 -42.15 -2.32
N SER A 226 -0.61 -41.80 -3.53
CA SER A 226 0.26 -40.65 -3.77
C SER A 226 -0.59 -39.47 -4.22
N SER A 227 -0.37 -38.29 -3.63
CA SER A 227 -1.11 -37.07 -3.97
C SER A 227 -0.26 -35.84 -3.68
N ASN A 228 -0.68 -34.69 -4.20
CA ASN A 228 0.02 -33.42 -4.07
C ASN A 228 -0.90 -32.38 -3.44
N VAL A 229 -0.37 -31.50 -2.58
CA VAL A 229 -1.05 -30.25 -2.21
C VAL A 229 -0.40 -29.09 -2.97
N THR A 230 -1.21 -28.34 -3.71
CA THR A 230 -0.78 -27.11 -4.40
C THR A 230 -0.63 -26.00 -3.37
N LEU A 231 0.49 -25.30 -3.38
CA LEU A 231 0.72 -24.14 -2.51
C LEU A 231 -0.08 -22.94 -3.02
N SER A 232 -0.52 -22.05 -2.12
CA SER A 232 -0.97 -20.73 -2.55
C SER A 232 0.20 -19.93 -3.14
N SER A 233 -0.07 -18.85 -3.90
CA SER A 233 1.01 -17.97 -4.38
C SER A 233 1.81 -17.35 -3.22
N ARG A 234 1.16 -17.12 -2.08
CA ARG A 234 1.77 -16.61 -0.84
C ARG A 234 2.74 -17.62 -0.22
N ASP A 235 2.27 -18.85 -0.01
CA ASP A 235 3.10 -19.94 0.53
C ASP A 235 4.26 -20.28 -0.42
N SER A 236 4.01 -20.23 -1.73
CA SER A 236 5.03 -20.42 -2.77
C SER A 236 6.10 -19.33 -2.71
N PHE A 237 5.71 -18.07 -2.49
CA PHE A 237 6.66 -16.96 -2.36
C PHE A 237 7.48 -17.05 -1.07
N ILE A 238 6.86 -17.37 0.07
CA ILE A 238 7.56 -17.53 1.35
C ILE A 238 8.56 -18.70 1.29
N SER A 239 8.15 -19.84 0.69
CA SER A 239 9.03 -21.00 0.49
C SER A 239 10.19 -20.70 -0.47
N TRP A 240 9.93 -19.92 -1.53
CA TRP A 240 10.97 -19.42 -2.43
C TRP A 240 11.96 -18.48 -1.69
N ALA A 241 11.46 -17.53 -0.90
CA ALA A 241 12.28 -16.61 -0.12
C ALA A 241 13.20 -17.34 0.88
N LEU A 242 12.68 -18.38 1.54
CA LEU A 242 13.46 -19.22 2.46
C LEU A 242 14.51 -20.07 1.75
N SER A 243 14.22 -20.63 0.57
CA SER A 243 15.24 -21.34 -0.22
C SER A 243 16.37 -20.42 -0.73
N LYS A 244 16.18 -19.09 -0.64
CA LYS A 244 17.19 -18.05 -0.85
C LYS A 244 17.83 -17.52 0.44
N GLY A 245 17.43 -18.00 1.62
CA GLY A 245 17.97 -17.58 2.91
C GLY A 245 17.37 -16.30 3.50
N TYR A 246 16.22 -15.82 3.00
CA TYR A 246 15.52 -14.66 3.56
C TYR A 246 14.50 -15.06 4.62
N ASP A 247 14.25 -14.16 5.59
CA ASP A 247 13.30 -14.41 6.67
C ASP A 247 11.84 -14.55 6.18
N ALA A 248 11.14 -15.51 6.76
CA ALA A 248 9.76 -15.85 6.44
C ALA A 248 8.76 -14.75 6.83
N GLN A 249 8.96 -14.08 7.97
CA GLN A 249 8.03 -13.05 8.44
C GLN A 249 8.17 -11.77 7.60
N LEU A 250 9.41 -11.38 7.29
CA LEU A 250 9.74 -10.28 6.40
C LEU A 250 9.17 -10.53 5.00
N ALA A 251 9.43 -11.71 4.41
CA ALA A 251 8.88 -12.08 3.10
C ALA A 251 7.34 -12.08 3.11
N SER A 252 6.72 -12.67 4.15
CA SER A 252 5.26 -12.63 4.33
C SER A 252 4.72 -11.20 4.29
N ARG A 253 5.31 -10.27 5.06
CA ARG A 253 4.89 -8.85 5.07
C ARG A 253 4.98 -8.20 3.70
N PHE A 254 6.08 -8.38 2.99
CA PHE A 254 6.22 -7.83 1.64
C PHE A 254 5.17 -8.38 0.65
N PHE A 255 4.78 -9.66 0.76
CA PHE A 255 3.75 -10.24 -0.10
C PHE A 255 2.33 -9.81 0.28
N ASP A 256 2.05 -9.71 1.58
CA ASP A 256 0.73 -9.36 2.10
C ASP A 256 0.42 -7.87 1.89
N ASP A 257 1.37 -6.99 2.25
CA ASP A 257 1.16 -5.54 2.29
C ASP A 257 1.24 -4.89 0.89
N PHE A 258 2.07 -5.40 -0.03
CA PHE A 258 2.27 -4.82 -1.37
C PHE A 258 1.67 -5.65 -2.49
N TRP A 259 1.06 -5.00 -3.49
CA TRP A 259 0.51 -5.71 -4.65
C TRP A 259 1.56 -5.93 -5.75
N THR A 260 2.55 -5.03 -5.90
CA THR A 260 3.60 -5.20 -6.91
C THR A 260 4.49 -6.40 -6.59
N VAL A 261 4.68 -6.75 -5.32
CA VAL A 261 5.42 -7.98 -4.92
C VAL A 261 4.70 -9.23 -5.43
N ARG A 262 3.36 -9.28 -5.28
CA ARG A 262 2.53 -10.38 -5.80
C ARG A 262 2.59 -10.44 -7.33
N ASP A 263 2.53 -9.28 -7.97
CA ASP A 263 2.60 -9.12 -9.43
C ASP A 263 3.94 -9.57 -10.01
N LEU A 264 5.06 -9.16 -9.39
CA LEU A 264 6.42 -9.57 -9.77
C LEU A 264 6.61 -11.07 -9.59
N PHE A 265 6.05 -11.68 -8.54
CA PHE A 265 6.13 -13.14 -8.34
C PHE A 265 5.30 -13.93 -9.34
N ASN A 266 4.08 -13.47 -9.63
CA ASN A 266 3.25 -14.05 -10.68
C ASN A 266 3.89 -13.91 -12.08
N ALA A 267 4.60 -12.81 -12.33
CA ALA A 267 5.40 -12.57 -13.54
C ALA A 267 6.78 -13.26 -13.56
N ASN A 268 7.14 -14.00 -12.50
CA ASN A 268 8.43 -14.69 -12.34
C ASN A 268 9.67 -13.76 -12.41
N ASP A 269 9.53 -12.50 -12.00
CA ASP A 269 10.63 -11.52 -11.87
C ASP A 269 11.40 -11.74 -10.55
N THR A 270 12.05 -12.90 -10.45
CA THR A 270 12.80 -13.33 -9.27
C THR A 270 13.96 -12.39 -8.95
N THR A 271 14.60 -11.79 -9.97
CA THR A 271 15.68 -10.80 -9.79
C THR A 271 15.22 -9.56 -9.04
N THR A 272 14.06 -9.00 -9.38
CA THR A 272 13.54 -7.81 -8.67
C THR A 272 13.12 -8.16 -7.25
N LEU A 273 12.47 -9.31 -7.05
CA LEU A 273 12.08 -9.80 -5.72
C LEU A 273 13.27 -10.07 -4.81
N GLU A 274 14.34 -10.68 -5.35
CA GLU A 274 15.55 -10.99 -4.61
C GLU A 274 16.28 -9.71 -4.18
N ASN A 275 16.23 -8.66 -5.01
CA ASN A 275 16.71 -7.32 -4.62
C ASN A 275 15.87 -6.68 -3.50
N ILE A 276 14.53 -6.83 -3.51
CA ILE A 276 13.67 -6.34 -2.42
C ILE A 276 14.06 -7.00 -1.10
N LEU A 277 14.11 -8.34 -1.07
CA LEU A 277 14.41 -9.10 0.14
C LEU A 277 15.86 -8.89 0.62
N ARG A 278 16.82 -8.77 -0.30
CA ARG A 278 18.22 -8.45 0.00
C ARG A 278 18.36 -7.08 0.66
N ILE A 279 17.79 -6.03 0.09
CA ILE A 279 17.87 -4.67 0.65
C ILE A 279 17.12 -4.61 1.99
N ALA A 280 15.96 -5.28 2.09
CA ALA A 280 15.21 -5.36 3.34
C ALA A 280 15.99 -6.08 4.46
N SER A 281 16.67 -7.18 4.14
CA SER A 281 17.50 -7.95 5.06
C SER A 281 18.73 -7.15 5.52
N LEU A 282 19.48 -6.55 4.58
CA LEU A 282 20.67 -5.75 4.89
C LEU A 282 20.36 -4.47 5.68
N ASN A 283 19.13 -3.93 5.56
CA ASN A 283 18.67 -2.81 6.38
C ASN A 283 18.33 -3.20 7.83
N ALA A 284 18.07 -4.49 8.11
CA ALA A 284 17.78 -5.08 9.43
C ALA A 284 16.66 -4.43 10.27
N SER A 285 16.00 -3.38 9.78
CA SER A 285 14.96 -2.64 10.52
C SER A 285 13.59 -3.29 10.30
N PRO A 286 12.73 -3.36 11.33
CA PRO A 286 11.41 -3.97 11.21
C PRO A 286 10.47 -3.13 10.32
N THR A 287 9.54 -3.78 9.65
CA THR A 287 8.41 -3.11 8.97
C THR A 287 7.55 -2.35 10.01
N PRO A 288 7.02 -1.14 9.69
CA PRO A 288 7.10 -0.42 8.42
C PRO A 288 8.35 0.47 8.27
N LYS A 289 9.29 0.48 9.23
CA LYS A 289 10.52 1.32 9.17
C LYS A 289 11.59 0.78 8.19
N ASN A 290 11.44 -0.44 7.71
CA ASN A 290 12.38 -1.05 6.77
C ASN A 290 12.56 -0.21 5.48
N LEU A 291 13.81 0.01 5.03
CA LEU A 291 14.09 0.89 3.89
C LEU A 291 13.39 0.44 2.59
N ALA A 292 13.46 -0.84 2.25
CA ALA A 292 12.80 -1.36 1.05
C ALA A 292 11.27 -1.25 1.18
N TYR A 293 10.71 -1.48 2.37
CA TYR A 293 9.28 -1.33 2.65
C TYR A 293 8.82 0.13 2.44
N GLN A 294 9.57 1.09 2.97
CA GLN A 294 9.26 2.51 2.81
C GLN A 294 9.37 2.97 1.34
N ILE A 295 10.37 2.51 0.59
CA ILE A 295 10.50 2.80 -0.84
C ILE A 295 9.36 2.19 -1.66
N LEU A 296 9.01 0.91 -1.44
CA LEU A 296 7.89 0.27 -2.12
C LEU A 296 6.58 1.01 -1.80
N ARG A 297 6.35 1.35 -0.53
CA ARG A 297 5.15 2.07 -0.11
C ARG A 297 5.03 3.43 -0.76
N ASN A 298 6.09 4.25 -0.74
CA ASN A 298 6.09 5.57 -1.39
C ASN A 298 5.74 5.47 -2.88
N ILE A 299 6.21 4.42 -3.56
CA ILE A 299 5.97 4.22 -4.99
C ILE A 299 4.59 3.58 -5.25
N GLU A 300 4.05 2.72 -4.38
CA GLU A 300 2.70 2.13 -4.51
C GLU A 300 1.57 3.10 -4.12
N ASP A 301 1.70 3.84 -3.02
CA ASP A 301 0.67 4.77 -2.52
C ASP A 301 0.48 6.00 -3.43
N ASP A 302 1.51 6.41 -4.18
CA ASP A 302 1.44 7.59 -5.08
C ASP A 302 0.70 7.30 -6.39
N ASN A 303 -0.48 7.89 -6.55
CA ASN A 303 -1.38 7.63 -7.68
C ASN A 303 -0.87 8.21 -9.01
N GLU A 304 0.17 9.05 -9.02
CA GLU A 304 0.76 9.62 -10.24
C GLU A 304 1.89 8.75 -10.84
N VAL A 305 2.36 7.75 -10.09
CA VAL A 305 3.26 6.72 -10.62
C VAL A 305 2.46 5.65 -11.35
N SER A 306 2.34 5.78 -12.67
CA SER A 306 1.73 4.77 -13.55
C SER A 306 2.65 3.56 -13.78
N LEU A 307 3.96 3.77 -13.90
CA LEU A 307 4.96 2.72 -14.14
C LEU A 307 5.61 2.25 -12.83
N LYS A 308 4.77 1.74 -11.93
CA LYS A 308 5.13 1.21 -10.59
C LYS A 308 6.32 0.24 -10.63
N LYS A 309 6.21 -0.81 -11.46
CA LYS A 309 7.21 -1.89 -11.57
C LYS A 309 8.58 -1.37 -12.01
N ASP A 310 8.63 -0.47 -12.99
CA ASP A 310 9.89 0.08 -13.50
C ASP A 310 10.51 1.10 -12.55
N SER A 311 9.68 1.89 -11.86
CA SER A 311 10.12 2.79 -10.78
C SER A 311 10.69 2.02 -9.57
N ILE A 312 10.08 0.89 -9.19
CA ILE A 312 10.58 -0.01 -8.14
C ILE A 312 11.90 -0.69 -8.58
N ARG A 313 11.98 -1.23 -9.81
CA ARG A 313 13.24 -1.78 -10.37
C ARG A 313 14.36 -0.75 -10.36
N ALA A 314 14.07 0.48 -10.77
CA ALA A 314 15.01 1.60 -10.75
C ALA A 314 15.48 1.93 -9.32
N ALA A 315 14.57 1.97 -8.35
CA ALA A 315 14.91 2.24 -6.94
C ALA A 315 15.80 1.15 -6.33
N LEU A 316 15.49 -0.12 -6.60
CA LEU A 316 16.26 -1.26 -6.09
C LEU A 316 17.65 -1.35 -6.75
N SER A 317 17.75 -1.10 -8.05
CA SER A 317 19.05 -0.92 -8.73
C SER A 317 19.82 0.25 -8.12
N LEU A 318 19.17 1.38 -7.84
CA LEU A 318 19.82 2.55 -7.26
C LEU A 318 20.38 2.26 -5.86
N LEU A 319 19.59 1.66 -4.95
CA LEU A 319 20.04 1.33 -3.60
C LEU A 319 21.19 0.30 -3.61
N ASN A 320 21.12 -0.73 -4.45
CA ASN A 320 22.22 -1.70 -4.62
C ASN A 320 23.49 -1.04 -5.19
N ASP A 321 23.37 -0.26 -6.28
CA ASP A 321 24.50 0.39 -6.93
C ASP A 321 25.19 1.41 -6.00
N LEU A 322 24.43 2.09 -5.14
CA LEU A 322 24.95 3.05 -4.16
C LEU A 322 25.38 2.40 -2.83
N GLU A 323 25.07 1.12 -2.60
CA GLU A 323 25.28 0.38 -1.35
C GLU A 323 24.56 1.02 -0.13
N ILE A 324 23.37 1.57 -0.35
CA ILE A 324 22.57 2.25 0.69
C ILE A 324 21.55 1.28 1.28
N TYR A 325 21.78 0.91 2.53
CA TYR A 325 20.90 0.03 3.31
C TYR A 325 20.32 0.72 4.56
N GLY A 326 20.44 2.04 4.69
CA GLY A 326 19.84 2.81 5.80
C GLY A 326 19.82 4.31 5.51
N LEU A 327 18.80 4.98 6.03
CA LEU A 327 18.56 6.44 5.92
C LEU A 327 17.89 6.92 7.22
N ASN A 328 18.17 8.16 7.62
CA ASN A 328 17.66 8.76 8.85
C ASN A 328 16.62 9.85 8.59
N LYS A 329 16.54 10.40 7.38
CA LYS A 329 15.62 11.48 7.00
C LYS A 329 14.54 11.02 6.04
N VAL A 330 13.32 11.52 6.23
CA VAL A 330 12.17 11.23 5.37
C VAL A 330 12.30 11.96 4.02
N GLU A 331 12.97 13.10 4.02
CA GLU A 331 13.32 13.90 2.84
C GLU A 331 14.25 13.11 1.90
N THR A 332 15.29 12.45 2.43
CA THR A 332 16.21 11.60 1.64
C THR A 332 15.49 10.39 1.04
N LEU A 333 14.62 9.73 1.82
CA LEU A 333 13.76 8.64 1.35
C LEU A 333 12.83 9.11 0.22
N THR A 334 12.14 10.23 0.42
CA THR A 334 11.20 10.81 -0.54
C THR A 334 11.90 11.22 -1.83
N PHE A 335 13.08 11.85 -1.72
CA PHE A 335 13.95 12.13 -2.85
C PHE A 335 14.35 10.86 -3.61
N LEU A 336 14.77 9.80 -2.92
CA LEU A 336 15.15 8.53 -3.56
C LEU A 336 13.97 7.86 -4.28
N SER A 337 12.78 7.85 -3.69
CA SER A 337 11.55 7.40 -4.37
C SER A 337 11.30 8.20 -5.66
N ASN A 338 11.28 9.53 -5.57
CA ASN A 338 10.96 10.42 -6.68
C ASN A 338 12.01 10.40 -7.79
N TYR A 339 13.30 10.45 -7.44
CA TYR A 339 14.40 10.30 -8.39
C TYR A 339 14.35 8.93 -9.10
N SER A 340 13.90 7.87 -8.41
CA SER A 340 13.73 6.53 -9.01
C SER A 340 12.53 6.47 -9.97
N VAL A 341 11.44 7.16 -9.67
CA VAL A 341 10.33 7.38 -10.62
C VAL A 341 10.83 8.15 -11.85
N ALA A 342 11.66 9.18 -11.66
CA ALA A 342 12.18 10.01 -12.76
C ALA A 342 13.03 9.20 -13.77
N ILE A 343 13.89 8.30 -13.29
CA ILE A 343 14.70 7.44 -14.16
C ILE A 343 13.94 6.19 -14.65
N GLY A 344 12.93 5.71 -13.92
CA GLY A 344 12.13 4.52 -14.25
C GLY A 344 10.93 4.81 -15.16
N GLN A 345 10.01 5.67 -14.69
CA GLN A 345 8.82 6.10 -15.43
C GLN A 345 9.17 7.12 -16.52
N SER A 346 9.81 8.23 -16.15
CA SER A 346 10.13 9.32 -17.08
C SER A 346 11.43 9.08 -17.90
N ARG A 347 12.08 7.92 -17.70
CA ARG A 347 13.26 7.42 -18.43
C ARG A 347 14.44 8.40 -18.50
N LEU A 348 14.58 9.28 -17.50
CA LEU A 348 15.66 10.26 -17.45
C LEU A 348 17.04 9.60 -17.21
N PRO A 349 18.15 10.15 -17.72
CA PRO A 349 19.48 9.55 -17.56
C PRO A 349 19.91 9.39 -16.08
N LYS A 350 20.44 8.22 -15.72
CA LYS A 350 20.95 7.96 -14.36
C LYS A 350 22.28 8.69 -14.12
N HIS A 351 22.34 9.54 -13.10
CA HIS A 351 23.56 10.20 -12.63
C HIS A 351 24.57 9.21 -12.02
N GLY A 352 25.86 9.57 -12.03
CA GLY A 352 26.94 8.73 -11.49
C GLY A 352 26.96 8.62 -9.96
N LYS A 353 27.38 7.44 -9.46
CA LYS A 353 27.41 7.06 -8.03
C LYS A 353 27.97 8.13 -7.09
N SER A 354 29.11 8.73 -7.43
CA SER A 354 29.78 9.74 -6.59
C SER A 354 28.89 10.96 -6.31
N LEU A 355 28.22 11.50 -7.35
CA LEU A 355 27.31 12.64 -7.19
C LEU A 355 26.12 12.28 -6.31
N LEU A 356 25.47 11.16 -6.58
CA LEU A 356 24.27 10.75 -5.84
C LEU A 356 24.59 10.48 -4.36
N LEU A 357 25.72 9.84 -4.06
CA LEU A 357 26.20 9.70 -2.68
C LEU A 357 26.43 11.05 -1.99
N ASN A 358 26.97 12.05 -2.69
CA ASN A 358 27.20 13.38 -2.11
C ASN A 358 25.88 14.15 -1.88
N VAL A 359 24.92 14.07 -2.82
CA VAL A 359 23.57 14.65 -2.65
C VAL A 359 22.83 14.01 -1.48
N ILE A 360 22.91 12.68 -1.35
CA ILE A 360 22.27 11.92 -0.26
C ILE A 360 22.90 12.26 1.10
N ARG A 361 24.23 12.33 1.19
CA ARG A 361 24.93 12.77 2.42
C ARG A 361 24.54 14.20 2.80
N ALA A 362 24.53 15.12 1.83
CA ALA A 362 24.14 16.50 2.05
C ALA A 362 22.66 16.64 2.49
N GLY A 363 21.77 15.77 2.01
CA GLY A 363 20.36 15.71 2.46
C GLY A 363 20.16 15.06 3.83
N GLU A 364 20.95 14.04 4.17
CA GLU A 364 20.94 13.43 5.51
C GLU A 364 21.43 14.40 6.60
N GLU A 365 22.39 15.27 6.26
CA GLU A 365 22.89 16.33 7.15
C GLU A 365 21.98 17.58 7.14
N TYR A 366 21.53 18.01 5.94
CA TYR A 366 20.72 19.21 5.71
C TYR A 366 19.45 18.91 4.89
N PRO A 367 18.36 18.44 5.53
CA PRO A 367 17.16 17.97 4.82
C PRO A 367 16.47 19.00 3.90
N SER A 368 16.72 20.29 4.11
CA SER A 368 16.24 21.37 3.23
C SER A 368 16.74 21.28 1.79
N LEU A 369 17.80 20.51 1.51
CA LEU A 369 18.22 20.20 0.14
C LEU A 369 17.20 19.31 -0.60
N LEU A 370 16.51 18.44 0.14
CA LEU A 370 15.64 17.38 -0.39
C LEU A 370 14.16 17.57 0.02
N ASP A 371 13.77 18.80 0.39
CA ASP A 371 12.42 19.13 0.88
C ASP A 371 11.39 19.27 -0.25
N PHE A 372 11.00 18.12 -0.81
CA PHE A 372 9.95 18.01 -1.81
C PHE A 372 8.53 17.95 -1.22
N SER A 373 8.35 18.34 0.04
CA SER A 373 7.02 18.41 0.68
C SER A 373 6.08 19.36 -0.09
N PRO A 374 4.83 18.95 -0.42
CA PRO A 374 3.87 19.82 -1.07
C PRO A 374 3.42 20.95 -0.14
N ILE A 375 3.01 22.08 -0.71
CA ILE A 375 2.47 23.21 0.06
C ILE A 375 0.96 23.04 0.16
N ILE A 376 0.47 22.72 1.36
CA ILE A 376 -0.94 22.45 1.62
C ILE A 376 -1.54 23.64 2.39
N ILE A 377 -2.53 24.31 1.80
CA ILE A 377 -3.18 25.49 2.36
C ILE A 377 -4.66 25.19 2.56
N LYS A 378 -5.14 25.26 3.80
CA LYS A 378 -6.56 25.27 4.14
C LYS A 378 -7.03 26.71 4.24
N VAL A 379 -8.10 27.04 3.52
CA VAL A 379 -8.78 28.35 3.58
C VAL A 379 -10.17 28.13 4.15
N ASP A 380 -10.45 28.77 5.27
CA ASP A 380 -11.74 28.78 5.96
C ASP A 380 -12.49 30.07 5.63
N TYR A 381 -13.51 29.94 4.78
CA TYR A 381 -14.28 31.07 4.27
C TYR A 381 -15.45 31.41 5.19
N LYS A 382 -15.55 32.71 5.50
CA LYS A 382 -16.74 33.33 6.07
C LYS A 382 -17.37 34.24 5.01
N CYS A 383 -18.54 33.85 4.54
CA CYS A 383 -19.37 34.60 3.62
C CYS A 383 -20.47 35.35 4.38
N THR A 384 -20.55 36.66 4.13
CA THR A 384 -21.49 37.60 4.76
C THR A 384 -22.00 38.61 3.74
N TYR A 385 -23.09 39.31 4.05
CA TYR A 385 -23.54 40.45 3.24
C TYR A 385 -23.25 41.77 3.97
N VAL A 386 -22.69 42.75 3.25
CA VAL A 386 -22.68 44.15 3.70
C VAL A 386 -24.02 44.78 3.35
N ASP A 387 -24.71 45.31 4.36
CA ASP A 387 -26.02 45.97 4.28
C ASP A 387 -27.07 45.21 3.44
N ASN A 388 -27.04 43.88 3.51
CA ASN A 388 -27.90 42.96 2.75
C ASN A 388 -27.85 43.13 1.21
N LYS A 389 -26.78 43.74 0.67
CA LYS A 389 -26.59 44.03 -0.76
C LYS A 389 -25.38 43.31 -1.35
N VAL A 390 -24.22 43.47 -0.71
CA VAL A 390 -22.93 43.02 -1.28
C VAL A 390 -22.52 41.70 -0.63
N PRO A 391 -22.53 40.56 -1.33
CA PRO A 391 -21.94 39.33 -0.81
C PRO A 391 -20.42 39.49 -0.76
N ILE A 392 -19.82 39.16 0.39
CA ILE A 392 -18.36 39.19 0.61
C ILE A 392 -17.98 37.91 1.35
N CYS A 393 -17.12 37.10 0.72
CA CYS A 393 -16.48 35.92 1.29
C CYS A 393 -15.02 36.24 1.60
N ILE A 394 -14.64 36.17 2.87
CA ILE A 394 -13.25 36.35 3.33
C ILE A 394 -12.74 35.01 3.88
N GLY A 395 -11.61 34.54 3.36
CA GLY A 395 -10.93 33.32 3.75
C GLY A 395 -9.82 33.60 4.77
N ASN A 396 -9.90 32.98 5.93
CA ASN A 396 -8.76 32.85 6.84
C ASN A 396 -7.95 31.61 6.46
N TRP A 397 -6.63 31.72 6.32
CA TRP A 397 -5.81 30.64 5.76
C TRP A 397 -4.83 30.05 6.79
N SER A 398 -4.50 28.78 6.61
CA SER A 398 -3.54 28.04 7.45
C SER A 398 -2.82 26.95 6.64
N TYR A 399 -1.60 26.60 7.04
CA TYR A 399 -0.90 25.45 6.45
C TYR A 399 -1.24 24.15 7.16
N LEU A 400 -1.19 23.02 6.43
CA LEU A 400 -1.35 21.68 6.98
C LEU A 400 -0.12 20.81 6.66
N ASP A 401 0.27 19.92 7.58
CA ASP A 401 1.35 18.94 7.35
C ASP A 401 0.92 17.79 6.42
N ARG A 402 -0.40 17.58 6.27
CA ARG A 402 -1.01 16.55 5.43
C ARG A 402 -2.36 16.99 4.91
N VAL A 403 -2.75 16.43 3.76
CA VAL A 403 -4.10 16.61 3.21
C VAL A 403 -5.10 15.91 4.15
N PRO A 404 -6.27 16.50 4.44
CA PRO A 404 -7.38 15.80 5.11
C PRO A 404 -7.90 14.61 4.27
N SER A 405 -8.92 13.91 4.75
CA SER A 405 -9.52 12.81 3.98
C SER A 405 -10.04 13.30 2.63
N LYS A 406 -10.04 12.40 1.62
CA LYS A 406 -10.36 12.73 0.21
C LYS A 406 -11.72 13.41 0.02
N ASP A 407 -12.61 13.26 0.98
CA ASP A 407 -13.99 13.76 0.99
C ASP A 407 -14.09 15.31 1.12
N MET A 408 -12.98 16.00 1.41
CA MET A 408 -12.94 17.47 1.55
C MET A 408 -12.33 18.23 0.33
N LEU A 409 -12.37 17.66 -0.87
CA LEU A 409 -11.68 18.24 -2.04
C LEU A 409 -12.56 18.47 -3.28
N TYR A 410 -12.18 19.50 -4.05
CA TYR A 410 -12.63 19.83 -5.41
C TYR A 410 -14.01 20.49 -5.61
N SER A 411 -14.24 21.67 -5.02
CA SER A 411 -15.19 22.65 -5.54
C SER A 411 -14.58 23.52 -6.66
N TYR A 412 -14.20 22.89 -7.79
CA TYR A 412 -13.76 23.61 -9.00
C TYR A 412 -14.98 24.24 -9.72
N GLY A 413 -15.54 25.32 -9.18
CA GLY A 413 -16.64 26.03 -9.85
C GLY A 413 -17.43 27.04 -9.02
N ARG A 414 -17.14 28.32 -9.27
CA ARG A 414 -18.05 29.49 -9.21
C ARG A 414 -18.64 29.96 -7.88
N GLU A 415 -18.97 29.09 -6.91
CA GLU A 415 -19.51 29.54 -5.61
C GLU A 415 -18.58 29.20 -4.44
N ILE A 416 -18.04 30.24 -3.82
CA ILE A 416 -17.45 30.18 -2.48
C ILE A 416 -18.58 30.42 -1.49
N GLN A 417 -18.76 29.51 -0.54
CA GLN A 417 -19.76 29.58 0.52
C GLN A 417 -19.08 29.41 1.89
N ASN A 418 -19.84 29.51 2.99
CA ASN A 418 -19.31 29.27 4.33
C ASN A 418 -18.80 27.82 4.47
N GLY A 419 -17.49 27.63 4.66
CA GLY A 419 -16.86 26.31 4.69
C GLY A 419 -15.34 26.33 4.55
N SER A 420 -14.74 25.16 4.34
CA SER A 420 -13.29 24.99 4.16
C SER A 420 -12.95 24.49 2.76
N ILE A 421 -11.92 25.06 2.13
CA ILE A 421 -11.28 24.51 0.92
C ILE A 421 -9.82 24.18 1.22
N VAL A 422 -9.32 23.06 0.72
CA VAL A 422 -7.91 22.67 0.82
C VAL A 422 -7.26 22.71 -0.57
N TYR A 423 -6.26 23.57 -0.71
CA TYR A 423 -5.39 23.67 -1.88
C TYR A 423 -4.11 22.84 -1.63
N VAL A 424 -3.61 22.16 -2.65
CA VAL A 424 -2.46 21.24 -2.57
C VAL A 424 -1.50 21.56 -3.70
N ALA A 425 -0.69 22.59 -3.50
CA ALA A 425 0.26 23.05 -4.50
C ALA A 425 1.49 22.13 -4.53
N LYS A 426 1.68 21.45 -5.66
CA LYS A 426 2.81 20.55 -5.91
C LYS A 426 3.28 20.67 -7.37
N THR A 427 4.54 20.31 -7.59
CA THR A 427 5.20 20.29 -8.91
C THR A 427 5.35 18.83 -9.38
N ASP A 428 5.96 18.59 -10.54
CA ASP A 428 6.48 17.26 -10.89
C ASP A 428 7.69 16.96 -10.00
N ILE A 429 7.44 16.32 -8.85
CA ILE A 429 8.46 16.03 -7.86
C ILE A 429 9.53 15.07 -8.40
N PRO A 430 9.21 13.98 -9.14
CA PRO A 430 10.20 13.15 -9.81
C PRO A 430 11.19 13.96 -10.66
N ILE A 431 10.69 14.83 -11.54
CA ILE A 431 11.55 15.61 -12.42
C ILE A 431 12.31 16.70 -11.64
N ALA A 432 11.68 17.37 -10.65
CA ALA A 432 12.39 18.34 -9.80
C ALA A 432 13.54 17.69 -8.99
N ALA A 433 13.35 16.46 -8.50
CA ALA A 433 14.39 15.68 -7.83
C ALA A 433 15.53 15.29 -8.78
N TRP A 434 15.23 14.94 -10.05
CA TRP A 434 16.24 14.69 -11.07
C TRP A 434 17.00 15.98 -11.48
N MET A 435 16.29 17.09 -11.65
CA MET A 435 16.88 18.39 -12.00
C MET A 435 17.82 18.92 -10.91
N LEU A 436 17.51 18.69 -9.63
CA LEU A 436 18.42 19.03 -8.52
C LEU A 436 19.78 18.30 -8.67
N CYS A 437 19.75 17.02 -9.04
CA CYS A 437 20.97 16.27 -9.34
C CYS A 437 21.72 16.83 -10.55
N GLU A 438 21.03 17.15 -11.66
CA GLU A 438 21.69 17.67 -12.88
C GLU A 438 22.28 19.07 -12.65
N HIS A 439 21.63 19.91 -11.83
CA HIS A 439 22.17 21.19 -11.39
C HIS A 439 23.46 21.00 -10.58
N LEU A 440 23.44 20.12 -9.57
CA LEU A 440 24.60 19.84 -8.72
C LEU A 440 25.71 19.06 -9.46
N LYS A 441 25.38 18.33 -10.53
CA LYS A 441 26.35 17.75 -11.49
C LYS A 441 27.15 18.84 -12.19
N ARG A 442 26.47 19.92 -12.61
CA ARG A 442 27.05 21.04 -13.35
C ARG A 442 27.71 22.09 -12.45
N THR A 443 27.27 22.18 -11.19
CA THR A 443 27.77 23.17 -10.21
C THR A 443 28.13 22.53 -8.84
N PRO A 444 29.01 21.51 -8.80
CA PRO A 444 29.23 20.69 -7.60
C PRO A 444 29.85 21.44 -6.41
N TYR A 445 30.33 22.67 -6.61
CA TYR A 445 30.84 23.52 -5.55
C TYR A 445 29.75 23.99 -4.57
N HIS A 446 28.47 24.07 -5.00
CA HIS A 446 27.36 24.43 -4.11
C HIS A 446 27.16 23.46 -2.95
N LEU A 447 27.60 22.20 -3.07
CA LEU A 447 27.56 21.22 -1.98
C LEU A 447 28.39 21.62 -0.74
N LYS A 448 29.25 22.66 -0.86
CA LYS A 448 29.99 23.25 0.26
C LYS A 448 29.24 24.36 1.00
N HIS A 449 28.03 24.71 0.52
CA HIS A 449 27.24 25.86 0.98
C HIS A 449 25.84 25.42 1.42
N PRO A 450 25.70 24.64 2.51
CA PRO A 450 24.42 24.15 2.99
C PRO A 450 23.41 25.27 3.30
N GLU A 451 23.89 26.47 3.57
CA GLU A 451 23.08 27.65 3.80
C GLU A 451 22.25 28.10 2.58
N VAL A 452 22.59 27.69 1.34
CA VAL A 452 21.79 27.98 0.12
C VAL A 452 20.85 26.86 -0.31
N PHE A 453 20.88 25.70 0.37
CA PHE A 453 20.15 24.49 -0.06
C PHE A 453 18.62 24.68 -0.12
N GLU A 454 18.04 25.41 0.83
CA GLU A 454 16.59 25.69 0.89
C GLU A 454 16.14 26.52 -0.33
N ALA A 455 16.98 27.46 -0.78
CA ALA A 455 16.74 28.27 -1.97
C ALA A 455 16.93 27.48 -3.27
N LEU A 456 17.99 26.67 -3.37
CA LEU A 456 18.23 25.82 -4.53
C LEU A 456 17.10 24.77 -4.72
N ASN A 457 16.67 24.14 -3.64
CA ASN A 457 15.58 23.18 -3.64
C ASN A 457 14.24 23.82 -4.07
N ALA A 458 13.91 25.01 -3.58
CA ALA A 458 12.75 25.78 -4.02
C ALA A 458 12.83 26.19 -5.50
N LYS A 459 14.01 26.63 -5.97
CA LYS A 459 14.26 26.96 -7.39
C LYS A 459 14.02 25.76 -8.31
N MET A 460 14.50 24.57 -7.95
CA MET A 460 14.28 23.37 -8.77
C MET A 460 12.80 22.98 -8.85
N GLN A 461 12.06 23.09 -7.73
CA GLN A 461 10.62 22.80 -7.71
C GLN A 461 9.79 23.78 -8.55
N GLN A 462 10.09 25.07 -8.49
CA GLN A 462 9.43 26.09 -9.31
C GLN A 462 9.83 25.97 -10.79
N ASN A 463 11.12 25.92 -11.10
CA ASN A 463 11.59 25.89 -12.49
C ASN A 463 11.15 24.61 -13.22
N ALA A 464 11.01 23.46 -12.53
CA ALA A 464 10.42 22.28 -13.14
C ALA A 464 9.02 22.57 -13.71
N LEU A 465 8.14 23.24 -12.94
CA LEU A 465 6.81 23.62 -13.42
C LEU A 465 6.88 24.61 -14.59
N ASP A 466 7.73 25.64 -14.49
CA ASP A 466 7.79 26.72 -15.47
C ASP A 466 8.26 26.23 -16.86
N ILE A 467 9.21 25.29 -16.91
CA ILE A 467 9.92 24.88 -18.13
C ILE A 467 9.36 23.64 -18.82
N LEU A 468 8.73 22.70 -18.08
CA LEU A 468 8.30 21.41 -18.64
C LEU A 468 7.26 21.48 -19.77
N PRO A 469 6.41 22.52 -19.90
CA PRO A 469 5.59 22.72 -21.09
C PRO A 469 6.38 23.00 -22.38
N TYR A 470 7.69 23.29 -22.28
CA TYR A 470 8.52 23.76 -23.40
C TYR A 470 9.81 22.96 -23.61
N TYR A 471 10.37 22.36 -22.55
CA TYR A 471 11.67 21.69 -22.58
C TYR A 471 11.66 20.32 -21.92
N SER A 472 12.37 19.38 -22.55
CA SER A 472 12.84 18.18 -21.84
C SER A 472 13.84 18.59 -20.74
N PRO A 473 13.74 18.05 -19.50
CA PRO A 473 14.59 18.45 -18.38
C PRO A 473 16.06 18.10 -18.58
N TYR A 474 16.41 17.18 -19.49
CA TYR A 474 17.80 16.88 -19.86
C TYR A 474 18.32 17.70 -21.06
N SER A 475 17.54 18.65 -21.61
CA SER A 475 17.96 19.47 -22.75
C SER A 475 19.18 20.32 -22.41
N ASP A 476 20.24 20.19 -23.21
CA ASP A 476 21.49 20.91 -22.95
C ASP A 476 21.39 22.42 -23.25
N GLU A 477 20.42 22.83 -24.08
CA GLU A 477 20.00 24.22 -24.31
C GLU A 477 19.38 24.81 -23.03
N LEU A 478 18.41 24.11 -22.44
CA LEU A 478 17.74 24.50 -21.20
C LEU A 478 18.75 24.77 -20.06
N TRP A 479 19.76 23.90 -19.91
CA TRP A 479 20.78 24.09 -18.90
C TRP A 479 21.73 25.26 -19.21
N LYS A 480 22.14 25.43 -20.47
CA LYS A 480 23.11 26.47 -20.88
C LYS A 480 22.52 27.87 -20.98
N GLU A 481 21.26 28.00 -21.39
CA GLU A 481 20.64 29.31 -21.66
C GLU A 481 19.69 29.80 -20.56
N ILE A 482 19.11 28.88 -19.78
CA ILE A 482 18.07 29.21 -18.80
C ILE A 482 18.53 28.84 -17.38
N LEU A 483 18.66 27.55 -17.06
CA LEU A 483 18.73 27.11 -15.66
C LEU A 483 20.01 27.48 -14.94
N LEU A 484 21.17 27.42 -15.61
CA LEU A 484 22.44 27.87 -15.06
C LEU A 484 22.57 29.41 -15.08
N PRO A 485 22.39 30.13 -16.20
CA PRO A 485 22.53 31.59 -16.19
C PRO A 485 21.59 32.29 -15.20
N HIS A 486 20.37 31.78 -15.02
CA HIS A 486 19.44 32.27 -14.01
C HIS A 486 19.97 32.08 -12.58
N TRP A 487 20.65 30.96 -12.30
CA TRP A 487 21.26 30.73 -10.99
C TRP A 487 22.54 31.55 -10.80
N GLU A 488 23.44 31.56 -11.78
CA GLU A 488 24.71 32.32 -11.72
C GLU A 488 24.45 33.83 -11.58
N TYR A 489 23.35 34.35 -12.14
CA TYR A 489 22.91 35.72 -11.91
C TYR A 489 22.67 36.01 -10.41
N PHE A 490 21.99 35.13 -9.68
CA PHE A 490 21.79 35.31 -8.24
C PHE A 490 23.05 34.93 -7.44
N TRP A 491 23.68 33.80 -7.75
CA TRP A 491 24.89 33.32 -7.07
C TRP A 491 26.02 34.36 -7.06
N SER A 492 26.26 35.05 -8.18
CA SER A 492 27.32 36.07 -8.30
C SER A 492 27.09 37.38 -7.51
N SER A 493 25.95 37.56 -6.81
CA SER A 493 25.75 38.63 -5.82
C SER A 493 25.90 38.17 -4.36
N THR A 494 26.12 36.88 -4.12
CA THR A 494 26.22 36.32 -2.76
C THR A 494 27.58 36.58 -2.10
N PRO A 495 27.64 36.67 -0.76
CA PRO A 495 28.91 36.65 -0.01
C PRO A 495 29.76 35.40 -0.30
N GLN A 496 29.13 34.25 -0.53
CA GLN A 496 29.79 32.97 -0.84
C GLN A 496 30.57 33.01 -2.16
N ALA A 497 30.03 33.68 -3.18
CA ALA A 497 30.74 33.96 -4.43
C ALA A 497 31.78 35.09 -4.29
N GLY A 498 31.87 35.75 -3.13
CA GLY A 498 32.66 36.98 -2.94
C GLY A 498 32.00 38.25 -3.51
N ASN A 499 30.70 38.21 -3.79
CA ASN A 499 29.90 39.27 -4.42
C ASN A 499 30.58 39.90 -5.65
N LEU A 500 30.99 39.05 -6.60
CA LEU A 500 31.68 39.45 -7.83
C LEU A 500 30.92 40.52 -8.64
N SER A 501 29.59 40.44 -8.64
CA SER A 501 28.72 41.38 -9.35
C SER A 501 28.50 42.72 -8.65
N LYS A 502 28.75 42.78 -7.33
CA LYS A 502 28.43 43.93 -6.45
C LYS A 502 26.94 44.31 -6.43
N ARG A 503 26.04 43.46 -6.94
CA ARG A 503 24.59 43.69 -6.91
C ARG A 503 24.04 43.54 -5.50
N LEU A 504 22.99 44.29 -5.18
CA LEU A 504 22.20 44.08 -3.98
C LEU A 504 21.34 42.81 -4.12
N THR A 505 20.94 42.24 -2.99
CA THR A 505 20.08 41.06 -2.93
C THR A 505 19.25 41.15 -1.66
N ILE A 506 17.98 41.52 -1.83
CA ILE A 506 17.11 41.94 -0.72
C ILE A 506 16.64 40.74 0.12
N LEU A 507 16.02 39.73 -0.48
CA LEU A 507 15.72 38.49 0.24
C LEU A 507 17.03 37.71 0.51
N PRO A 508 17.36 37.33 1.76
CA PRO A 508 18.59 36.62 2.11
C PRO A 508 18.52 35.13 1.76
N TRP A 509 18.12 34.79 0.54
CA TRP A 509 17.98 33.40 0.05
C TRP A 509 19.29 32.61 0.14
N TYR A 510 20.44 33.30 0.09
CA TYR A 510 21.79 32.75 0.21
C TYR A 510 22.21 32.44 1.66
N ASN A 511 21.34 32.67 2.65
CA ASN A 511 21.59 32.35 4.04
C ASN A 511 20.29 31.89 4.70
N SER A 512 20.03 30.58 4.66
CA SER A 512 18.80 30.00 5.21
C SER A 512 18.60 30.26 6.71
N SER A 513 19.66 30.55 7.49
CA SER A 513 19.54 30.93 8.91
C SER A 513 19.01 32.35 9.06
N LEU A 514 19.51 33.31 8.28
CA LEU A 514 18.99 34.68 8.25
C LEU A 514 17.57 34.72 7.65
N LEU A 515 17.31 33.90 6.63
CA LEU A 515 15.97 33.74 6.06
C LEU A 515 14.96 33.17 7.08
N LYS A 516 15.40 32.28 7.98
CA LYS A 516 14.60 31.77 9.12
C LYS A 516 14.37 32.82 10.21
N GLU A 517 15.30 33.75 10.40
CA GLU A 517 15.12 34.88 11.33
C GLU A 517 14.15 35.93 10.77
N TRP A 518 14.17 36.13 9.45
CA TRP A 518 13.20 37.00 8.76
C TRP A 518 11.82 36.35 8.71
N ILE A 519 11.73 35.09 8.31
CA ILE A 519 10.47 34.38 8.06
C ILE A 519 10.55 33.02 8.77
N GLY A 520 9.94 32.93 9.96
CA GLY A 520 10.01 31.73 10.80
C GLY A 520 9.29 30.53 10.17
N ASN A 521 8.20 30.77 9.44
CA ASN A 521 7.41 29.74 8.80
C ASN A 521 8.10 29.14 7.56
N LYS A 522 8.20 27.80 7.52
CA LYS A 522 8.82 27.04 6.43
C LYS A 522 8.11 27.23 5.08
N ASN A 523 6.78 27.23 5.07
CA ASN A 523 6.02 27.33 3.83
C ASN A 523 5.99 28.78 3.31
N ASP A 524 5.96 29.78 4.18
CA ASP A 524 6.13 31.19 3.75
C ASP A 524 7.51 31.41 3.10
N ARG A 525 8.59 30.87 3.68
CA ARG A 525 9.92 30.89 3.02
C ARG A 525 9.89 30.19 1.66
N LYS A 526 9.31 29.00 1.58
CA LYS A 526 9.27 28.22 0.34
C LYS A 526 8.52 28.97 -0.76
N ILE A 527 7.36 29.56 -0.46
CA ILE A 527 6.59 30.40 -1.41
C ILE A 527 7.38 31.64 -1.83
N ALA A 528 8.00 32.37 -0.89
CA ALA A 528 8.80 33.56 -1.22
C ALA A 528 10.01 33.23 -2.11
N LEU A 529 10.69 32.11 -1.87
CA LEU A 529 11.78 31.62 -2.72
C LEU A 529 11.26 31.20 -4.11
N MET A 530 10.09 30.58 -4.20
CA MET A 530 9.48 30.23 -5.48
C MET A 530 9.10 31.48 -6.30
N PHE A 531 8.51 32.52 -5.69
CA PHE A 531 8.26 33.81 -6.38
C PHE A 531 9.50 34.63 -6.70
N LEU A 532 10.66 34.35 -6.06
CA LEU A 532 11.96 34.90 -6.49
C LEU A 532 12.49 34.20 -7.75
N PHE A 533 12.34 32.87 -7.82
CA PHE A 533 12.91 32.05 -8.89
C PHE A 533 11.93 31.66 -10.01
N GLN A 534 10.70 32.17 -10.00
CA GLN A 534 9.72 31.93 -11.07
C GLN A 534 10.20 32.49 -12.42
N LEU A 535 10.00 31.71 -13.47
CA LEU A 535 10.32 32.08 -14.86
C LEU A 535 9.03 32.46 -15.63
N PRO A 536 8.91 33.70 -16.13
CA PRO A 536 7.69 34.14 -16.84
C PRO A 536 7.46 33.42 -18.16
N GLN A 537 6.23 32.94 -18.35
CA GLN A 537 5.75 32.35 -19.62
C GLN A 537 5.24 33.40 -20.63
N LYS A 538 5.13 34.67 -20.23
CA LYS A 538 4.84 35.83 -21.08
C LYS A 538 5.69 37.01 -20.56
N ILE A 539 6.39 37.70 -21.45
CA ILE A 539 7.10 38.95 -21.10
C ILE A 539 7.17 39.86 -22.34
N GLU A 540 7.22 41.17 -22.14
CA GLU A 540 7.28 42.15 -23.22
C GLU A 540 8.71 42.72 -23.33
N ASP A 541 9.09 43.22 -24.50
CA ASP A 541 10.46 43.70 -24.71
C ASP A 541 10.76 44.95 -23.85
N LEU A 542 11.88 44.95 -23.12
CA LEU A 542 12.46 46.09 -22.41
C LEU A 542 12.84 47.27 -23.34
N ASN A 543 12.67 47.13 -24.65
CA ASN A 543 12.77 48.20 -25.65
C ASN A 543 11.41 48.88 -25.96
N TYR A 544 10.29 48.42 -25.40
CA TYR A 544 8.95 49.00 -25.63
C TYR A 544 8.83 50.48 -25.18
N THR A 545 9.73 50.88 -24.29
CA THR A 545 9.78 52.10 -23.47
C THR A 545 9.73 53.46 -24.18
N GLU A 546 9.72 53.51 -25.51
CA GLU A 546 9.73 54.76 -26.29
C GLU A 546 8.49 54.98 -27.16
N ASP A 547 7.69 53.96 -27.51
CA ASP A 547 6.58 54.09 -28.47
C ASP A 547 5.37 53.21 -28.15
N ARG A 548 4.52 53.66 -27.20
CA ARG A 548 3.31 52.95 -26.76
C ARG A 548 2.31 52.64 -27.86
N LEU A 549 2.30 53.42 -28.94
CA LEU A 549 1.33 53.31 -30.03
C LEU A 549 1.78 52.34 -31.12
N ASN A 550 2.98 51.76 -31.02
CA ASN A 550 3.49 50.79 -31.96
C ASN A 550 2.72 49.45 -31.87
N PRO A 551 1.91 49.06 -32.89
CA PRO A 551 1.16 47.81 -32.86
C PRO A 551 2.05 46.56 -33.01
N ASN A 552 3.36 46.74 -33.22
CA ASN A 552 4.35 45.68 -33.36
C ASN A 552 5.09 45.39 -32.04
N ALA A 553 4.53 45.77 -30.88
CA ALA A 553 5.10 45.51 -29.56
C ALA A 553 5.43 44.02 -29.37
N VAL A 554 6.72 43.72 -29.13
CA VAL A 554 7.21 42.33 -29.12
C VAL A 554 6.90 41.68 -27.77
N VAL A 555 5.82 40.88 -27.75
CA VAL A 555 5.43 40.05 -26.62
C VAL A 555 6.00 38.64 -26.78
N TYR A 556 7.09 38.35 -26.08
CA TYR A 556 7.66 37.01 -25.99
C TYR A 556 6.74 36.08 -25.18
N ARG A 557 6.70 34.79 -25.57
CA ARG A 557 5.86 33.76 -24.95
C ARG A 557 6.62 32.43 -24.84
N GLY A 558 6.27 31.63 -23.83
CA GLY A 558 6.84 30.32 -23.56
C GLY A 558 8.36 30.33 -23.42
N ALA A 559 9.05 29.39 -24.05
CA ALA A 559 10.51 29.27 -24.04
C ALA A 559 11.27 30.59 -24.30
N GLU A 560 10.82 31.39 -25.27
CA GLU A 560 11.49 32.64 -25.61
C GLU A 560 11.22 33.75 -24.58
N ALA A 561 10.08 33.74 -23.88
CA ALA A 561 9.87 34.61 -22.71
C ALA A 561 10.84 34.29 -21.58
N ILE A 562 11.00 32.99 -21.30
CA ILE A 562 11.90 32.47 -20.26
C ILE A 562 13.35 32.83 -20.59
N LYS A 563 13.81 32.60 -21.83
CA LYS A 563 15.14 33.03 -22.31
C LYS A 563 15.31 34.54 -22.22
N TYR A 564 14.34 35.31 -22.70
CA TYR A 564 14.41 36.76 -22.73
C TYR A 564 14.55 37.34 -21.31
N PHE A 565 13.74 36.86 -20.35
CA PHE A 565 13.83 37.22 -18.94
C PHE A 565 15.24 36.94 -18.38
N VAL A 566 15.74 35.70 -18.50
CA VAL A 566 17.04 35.31 -17.93
C VAL A 566 18.19 36.11 -18.55
N ARG A 567 18.20 36.32 -19.87
CA ARG A 567 19.21 37.11 -20.58
C ARG A 567 19.21 38.60 -20.19
N ASN A 568 18.09 39.13 -19.67
CA ASN A 568 17.93 40.55 -19.37
C ASN A 568 17.92 40.91 -17.88
N LEU A 569 18.08 39.97 -16.94
CA LEU A 569 18.16 40.27 -15.50
C LEU A 569 19.23 41.34 -15.16
N GLU A 570 20.40 41.26 -15.79
CA GLU A 570 21.48 42.25 -15.64
C GLU A 570 21.11 43.62 -16.25
N ARG A 571 20.35 43.64 -17.36
CA ARG A 571 19.81 44.89 -17.93
C ARG A 571 18.80 45.52 -16.98
N GLY A 572 17.85 44.73 -16.45
CA GLY A 572 16.86 45.17 -15.47
C GLY A 572 17.52 45.76 -14.22
N TYR A 573 18.53 45.09 -13.66
CA TYR A 573 19.31 45.64 -12.54
C TYR A 573 19.97 46.98 -12.89
N ARG A 574 20.68 47.05 -14.03
CA ARG A 574 21.39 48.26 -14.44
C ARG A 574 20.44 49.42 -14.69
N THR A 575 19.33 49.20 -15.40
CA THR A 575 18.34 50.26 -15.64
C THR A 575 17.69 50.73 -14.35
N ALA A 576 17.38 49.84 -13.41
CA ALA A 576 16.92 50.23 -12.07
C ALA A 576 17.99 51.08 -11.34
N PHE A 577 19.18 50.53 -11.13
CA PHE A 577 20.18 51.11 -10.23
C PHE A 577 21.04 52.23 -10.84
N LYS A 578 20.93 52.52 -12.14
CA LYS A 578 21.70 53.56 -12.86
C LYS A 578 21.75 54.90 -12.10
N ASP A 579 20.60 55.36 -11.63
CA ASP A 579 20.43 56.68 -11.02
C ASP A 579 20.05 56.59 -9.51
N TYR A 580 20.22 55.41 -8.89
CA TYR A 580 19.85 55.18 -7.49
C TYR A 580 20.78 55.93 -6.51
N PRO A 581 20.26 56.56 -5.43
CA PRO A 581 18.87 56.62 -4.98
C PRO A 581 18.10 57.88 -5.43
N HIS A 582 18.68 58.69 -6.34
CA HIS A 582 18.23 60.06 -6.63
C HIS A 582 17.63 60.26 -8.03
N GLY A 583 17.28 59.18 -8.74
CA GLY A 583 16.68 59.24 -10.07
C GLY A 583 15.32 59.95 -10.09
N VAL A 584 15.15 60.83 -11.07
CA VAL A 584 13.95 61.67 -11.30
C VAL A 584 13.68 61.72 -12.81
N ARG A 585 12.39 61.67 -13.21
CA ARG A 585 11.96 62.05 -14.57
C ARG A 585 11.13 63.34 -14.51
N LEU A 586 9.79 63.25 -14.52
CA LEU A 586 8.91 64.35 -14.07
C LEU A 586 8.66 64.25 -12.55
N VAL A 587 8.69 63.04 -12.02
CA VAL A 587 8.45 62.69 -10.62
C VAL A 587 9.69 61.90 -10.13
N PRO A 588 10.15 62.06 -8.87
CA PRO A 588 11.21 61.24 -8.29
C PRO A 588 10.78 59.77 -8.23
N TYR A 589 11.63 58.82 -8.62
CA TYR A 589 11.20 57.43 -8.77
C TYR A 589 10.46 56.84 -7.54
N PRO A 590 10.93 56.98 -6.28
CA PRO A 590 10.19 56.46 -5.11
C PRO A 590 8.75 56.98 -5.00
N ASN A 591 8.49 58.19 -5.50
CA ASN A 591 7.18 58.82 -5.45
C ASN A 591 6.23 58.23 -6.50
N CYS A 592 6.73 57.68 -7.62
CA CYS A 592 5.88 57.04 -8.63
C CYS A 592 5.10 55.83 -8.09
N TYR A 593 5.61 55.16 -7.04
CA TYR A 593 4.85 54.13 -6.30
C TYR A 593 3.66 54.72 -5.55
N ILE A 594 3.85 55.87 -4.91
CA ILE A 594 2.79 56.59 -4.18
C ILE A 594 1.79 57.21 -5.17
N ALA A 595 2.27 57.73 -6.31
CA ALA A 595 1.47 58.20 -7.42
C ALA A 595 0.52 57.11 -7.91
N TRP A 596 1.03 55.90 -8.15
CA TRP A 596 0.22 54.77 -8.54
C TRP A 596 -0.85 54.37 -7.51
N ILE A 597 -0.58 54.48 -6.20
CA ILE A 597 -1.62 54.25 -5.19
C ILE A 597 -2.64 55.41 -5.15
N THR A 598 -2.20 56.63 -5.45
CA THR A 598 -3.05 57.84 -5.52
C THR A 598 -3.93 57.85 -6.78
N ASP A 599 -3.45 57.32 -7.91
CA ASP A 599 -4.22 56.97 -9.11
C ASP A 599 -5.40 56.04 -8.75
N ARG A 600 -5.18 55.03 -7.91
CA ARG A 600 -6.27 54.14 -7.46
C ARG A 600 -7.20 54.77 -6.44
N TRP A 601 -6.72 55.70 -5.60
CA TRP A 601 -7.57 56.57 -4.79
C TRP A 601 -8.52 57.41 -5.66
N LEU A 602 -8.02 58.00 -6.75
CA LEU A 602 -8.79 58.76 -7.74
C LEU A 602 -9.77 57.88 -8.54
N HIS A 603 -9.45 56.60 -8.74
CA HIS A 603 -10.24 55.67 -9.56
C HIS A 603 -11.16 54.73 -8.77
N GLY A 604 -11.53 55.13 -7.54
CA GLY A 604 -12.61 54.51 -6.78
C GLY A 604 -12.18 53.51 -5.71
N LEU A 605 -10.87 53.38 -5.45
CA LEU A 605 -10.31 52.61 -4.32
C LEU A 605 -9.82 53.56 -3.22
N LYS A 606 -10.70 54.52 -2.89
CA LYS A 606 -10.42 55.65 -2.02
C LYS A 606 -10.12 55.20 -0.59
N ASN A 607 -11.03 54.40 -0.02
CA ASN A 607 -10.93 53.92 1.34
C ASN A 607 -9.75 52.93 1.49
N THR A 608 -9.48 52.12 0.46
CA THR A 608 -8.33 51.21 0.37
C THR A 608 -7.01 51.98 0.42
N ALA A 609 -6.83 52.98 -0.46
CA ALA A 609 -5.61 53.77 -0.50
C ALA A 609 -5.42 54.61 0.78
N GLU A 610 -6.49 55.14 1.39
CA GLU A 610 -6.43 55.79 2.70
C GLU A 610 -6.09 54.83 3.85
N GLN A 611 -6.47 53.55 3.78
CA GLN A 611 -6.03 52.54 4.78
C GLN A 611 -4.52 52.27 4.67
N PHE A 612 -3.92 52.36 3.48
CA PHE A 612 -2.49 52.08 3.26
C PHE A 612 -1.57 53.30 3.43
N LEU A 613 -1.93 54.44 2.84
CA LEU A 613 -1.14 55.69 2.89
C LEU A 613 -1.47 56.56 4.11
N GLY A 614 -2.64 56.35 4.72
CA GLY A 614 -3.24 57.23 5.73
C GLY A 614 -4.14 58.31 5.11
N LYS A 615 -4.94 58.96 5.96
CA LYS A 615 -6.01 59.90 5.56
C LYS A 615 -5.50 61.23 4.99
N ASN A 616 -4.28 61.64 5.34
CA ASN A 616 -3.68 62.87 4.84
C ASN A 616 -2.97 62.61 3.50
N ILE A 617 -3.77 62.35 2.46
CA ILE A 617 -3.30 62.17 1.08
C ILE A 617 -2.65 63.46 0.57
N ILE A 618 -1.53 63.33 -0.14
CA ILE A 618 -0.75 64.43 -0.72
C ILE A 618 -0.82 64.30 -2.24
N SER A 619 -1.58 65.19 -2.89
CA SER A 619 -1.91 65.13 -4.32
C SER A 619 -0.84 65.67 -5.29
N TYR A 620 0.27 66.24 -4.78
CA TYR A 620 1.39 66.65 -5.62
C TYR A 620 2.57 65.71 -5.45
N GLU A 621 2.74 64.82 -6.41
CA GLU A 621 3.72 63.74 -6.37
C GLU A 621 5.16 64.21 -6.65
N GLY A 622 5.33 65.42 -7.20
CA GLY A 622 6.63 65.98 -7.56
C GLY A 622 7.51 66.42 -6.38
N TYR A 623 7.01 66.40 -5.13
CA TYR A 623 7.80 66.79 -3.96
C TYR A 623 9.03 65.87 -3.75
N PRO A 624 10.28 66.39 -3.76
CA PRO A 624 11.48 65.55 -3.59
C PRO A 624 11.53 64.70 -2.31
N ASN A 625 10.77 65.10 -1.29
CA ASN A 625 10.63 64.45 0.01
C ASN A 625 9.22 63.87 0.28
N LEU A 626 8.43 63.56 -0.76
CA LEU A 626 7.04 63.07 -0.61
C LEU A 626 6.91 61.89 0.37
N ILE A 627 7.80 60.91 0.29
CA ILE A 627 7.83 59.74 1.19
C ILE A 627 7.93 60.18 2.66
N ASP A 628 8.77 61.18 2.93
CA ASP A 628 9.01 61.68 4.29
C ASP A 628 7.85 62.55 4.78
N LEU A 629 7.17 63.28 3.88
CA LEU A 629 5.93 64.00 4.17
C LEU A 629 4.76 63.05 4.50
N TYR A 630 4.66 61.90 3.83
CA TYR A 630 3.70 60.86 4.23
C TYR A 630 4.06 60.25 5.60
N VAL A 631 5.35 60.00 5.85
CA VAL A 631 5.86 59.52 7.15
C VAL A 631 5.57 60.47 8.31
N GLU A 632 5.59 61.78 8.05
CA GLU A 632 5.27 62.85 9.00
C GLU A 632 3.75 62.98 9.22
N ARG A 633 2.97 63.11 8.14
CA ARG A 633 1.53 63.43 8.19
C ARG A 633 0.63 62.22 8.46
N ASN A 634 1.13 61.02 8.23
CA ASN A 634 0.42 59.76 8.46
C ASN A 634 1.30 58.82 9.32
N PRO A 635 1.60 59.20 10.58
CA PRO A 635 2.58 58.50 11.42
C PRO A 635 2.25 57.02 11.67
N ASP A 636 0.94 56.70 11.67
CA ASP A 636 0.34 55.39 11.95
C ASP A 636 -0.14 54.64 10.70
N ALA A 637 0.28 55.04 9.49
CA ALA A 637 -0.06 54.32 8.26
C ALA A 637 0.86 53.10 7.99
N PRO A 638 0.38 52.02 7.36
CA PRO A 638 1.19 50.88 6.91
C PRO A 638 2.40 51.29 6.05
N ASN A 639 2.23 52.21 5.09
CA ASN A 639 3.33 52.78 4.30
C ASN A 639 4.44 53.34 5.20
N THR A 640 4.05 54.21 6.14
CA THR A 640 4.94 54.83 7.13
C THR A 640 5.64 53.81 8.03
N HIS A 641 4.92 52.75 8.43
CA HIS A 641 5.47 51.64 9.21
C HIS A 641 6.54 50.87 8.41
N PHE A 642 6.30 50.55 7.15
CA PHE A 642 7.29 49.88 6.30
C PHE A 642 8.51 50.76 6.00
N VAL A 643 8.31 52.05 5.71
CA VAL A 643 9.40 53.02 5.49
C VAL A 643 10.30 53.17 6.74
N LYS A 644 9.74 53.08 7.95
CA LYS A 644 10.48 53.16 9.22
C LYS A 644 11.18 51.85 9.60
N ASN A 645 10.53 50.70 9.38
CA ASN A 645 10.95 49.42 9.99
C ASN A 645 11.54 48.39 9.00
N TYR A 646 11.49 48.63 7.69
CA TYR A 646 12.10 47.76 6.68
C TYR A 646 13.00 48.57 5.74
N PRO A 647 14.34 48.61 5.96
CA PRO A 647 15.25 49.46 5.19
C PRO A 647 15.19 49.26 3.68
N TYR A 648 14.95 48.01 3.24
CA TYR A 648 14.82 47.66 1.83
C TYR A 648 13.50 48.13 1.19
N TYR A 649 12.53 48.61 1.97
CA TYR A 649 11.27 49.13 1.43
C TYR A 649 11.48 50.36 0.54
N ARG A 650 12.42 51.26 0.89
CA ARG A 650 12.76 52.39 0.00
C ARG A 650 13.37 51.95 -1.33
N ILE A 651 14.03 50.79 -1.39
CA ILE A 651 14.50 50.20 -2.65
C ILE A 651 13.33 49.62 -3.44
N LEU A 652 12.37 48.94 -2.79
CA LEU A 652 11.14 48.48 -3.43
C LEU A 652 10.35 49.64 -4.05
N LEU A 653 10.10 50.71 -3.28
CA LEU A 653 9.48 51.95 -3.74
C LEU A 653 10.22 52.52 -4.96
N TYR A 654 11.56 52.59 -4.89
CA TYR A 654 12.40 53.12 -5.96
C TYR A 654 12.40 52.24 -7.22
N THR A 655 12.58 50.91 -7.11
CA THR A 655 12.69 50.01 -8.28
C THR A 655 11.35 49.87 -8.99
N TRP A 656 10.24 49.83 -8.24
CA TRP A 656 8.90 50.03 -8.80
C TRP A 656 8.75 51.41 -9.44
N GLY A 657 9.32 52.41 -8.79
CA GLY A 657 9.38 53.78 -9.25
C GLY A 657 10.05 53.99 -10.60
N VAL A 658 11.13 53.26 -10.88
CA VAL A 658 11.82 53.29 -12.18
C VAL A 658 10.93 52.73 -13.28
N LEU A 659 10.19 51.65 -13.02
CA LEU A 659 9.26 51.06 -13.99
C LEU A 659 8.18 52.07 -14.42
N LEU A 660 7.46 52.64 -13.46
CA LEU A 660 6.42 53.63 -13.73
C LEU A 660 6.97 54.97 -14.22
N GLY A 661 8.16 55.34 -13.75
CA GLY A 661 8.92 56.48 -14.25
C GLY A 661 9.43 56.28 -15.68
N VAL A 662 9.41 55.06 -16.22
CA VAL A 662 9.70 54.76 -17.62
C VAL A 662 8.40 54.70 -18.44
N GLU A 663 7.33 54.05 -17.96
CA GLU A 663 6.04 53.92 -18.68
C GLU A 663 4.80 54.02 -17.78
N GLU A 664 3.75 54.75 -18.21
CA GLU A 664 2.38 54.57 -17.68
C GLU A 664 1.80 53.23 -18.20
N GLN A 665 0.85 52.67 -17.45
CA GLN A 665 0.63 51.22 -17.36
C GLN A 665 -0.22 50.59 -18.48
N SER A 666 0.17 49.38 -18.91
CA SER A 666 -0.78 48.38 -19.46
C SER A 666 -0.34 46.92 -19.24
N THR A 667 0.88 46.52 -19.65
CA THR A 667 1.28 45.10 -19.71
C THR A 667 2.76 44.78 -19.40
N HIS A 668 3.44 45.73 -18.77
CA HIS A 668 4.90 45.94 -18.78
C HIS A 668 5.81 44.81 -18.24
N PRO A 669 7.08 44.75 -18.67
CA PRO A 669 8.11 43.80 -18.20
C PRO A 669 8.65 44.15 -16.81
N ILE A 670 7.76 44.12 -15.82
CA ILE A 670 8.00 44.45 -14.41
C ILE A 670 8.91 43.41 -13.73
N GLU A 671 8.70 42.12 -14.03
CA GLU A 671 9.35 41.01 -13.32
C GLU A 671 10.89 41.05 -13.35
N PRO A 672 11.57 41.31 -14.49
CA PRO A 672 13.02 41.50 -14.53
C PRO A 672 13.55 42.48 -13.49
N PHE A 673 12.97 43.68 -13.37
CA PHE A 673 13.53 44.73 -12.52
C PHE A 673 13.37 44.39 -11.03
N ILE A 674 12.20 43.89 -10.63
CA ILE A 674 11.91 43.55 -9.23
C ILE A 674 12.65 42.26 -8.80
N ARG A 675 12.64 41.20 -9.63
CA ARG A 675 13.39 39.97 -9.30
C ARG A 675 14.91 40.17 -9.40
N ALA A 676 15.42 41.00 -10.31
CA ALA A 676 16.85 41.28 -10.45
C ALA A 676 17.51 41.82 -9.17
N VAL A 677 16.78 42.57 -8.35
CA VAL A 677 17.26 43.17 -7.09
C VAL A 677 17.04 42.24 -5.87
N GLY A 678 16.52 41.03 -6.11
CA GLY A 678 16.26 40.03 -5.09
C GLY A 678 14.95 40.22 -4.32
N ILE A 679 13.94 40.86 -4.93
CA ILE A 679 12.58 40.96 -4.36
C ILE A 679 11.69 39.88 -5.00
N PRO A 680 11.11 38.95 -4.21
CA PRO A 680 10.04 38.06 -4.67
C PRO A 680 8.81 38.82 -5.13
N TYR A 681 8.27 38.45 -6.30
CA TYR A 681 7.23 39.24 -6.96
C TYR A 681 6.26 38.38 -7.77
N SER A 682 4.99 38.81 -7.86
CA SER A 682 4.02 38.27 -8.82
C SER A 682 2.96 39.32 -9.19
N LEU A 683 2.59 39.37 -10.47
CA LEU A 683 1.29 39.87 -10.92
C LEU A 683 0.25 38.81 -10.51
N GLY A 684 -0.41 39.02 -9.36
CA GLY A 684 -1.03 37.91 -8.62
C GLY A 684 -2.38 38.19 -7.97
N SER A 685 -2.65 39.41 -7.52
CA SER A 685 -3.97 39.76 -6.98
C SER A 685 -4.87 40.28 -8.09
N TYR A 686 -5.81 39.44 -8.54
CA TYR A 686 -6.64 39.72 -9.70
C TYR A 686 -7.98 40.34 -9.34
N TYR A 687 -8.08 41.66 -9.52
CA TYR A 687 -9.25 42.42 -9.15
C TYR A 687 -10.02 42.95 -10.36
N GLU A 688 -11.19 42.40 -10.65
CA GLU A 688 -12.07 42.90 -11.71
C GLU A 688 -12.81 44.19 -11.29
N HIS A 689 -12.13 45.33 -11.44
CA HIS A 689 -12.61 46.65 -11.02
C HIS A 689 -13.31 47.46 -12.13
N PHE A 690 -14.64 47.50 -12.11
CA PHE A 690 -15.41 48.52 -12.83
C PHE A 690 -15.18 49.92 -12.21
N ALA A 691 -14.87 50.93 -13.03
CA ALA A 691 -14.50 52.27 -12.55
C ALA A 691 -14.89 53.39 -13.53
N SER A 692 -15.05 54.62 -13.00
CA SER A 692 -15.75 55.72 -13.70
C SER A 692 -14.82 56.55 -14.58
N THR A 693 -14.05 55.88 -15.43
CA THR A 693 -13.19 56.49 -16.44
C THR A 693 -13.75 56.23 -17.84
N SER A 694 -13.20 56.90 -18.86
CA SER A 694 -13.46 56.58 -20.27
C SER A 694 -13.12 55.12 -20.63
N ILE A 695 -12.30 54.46 -19.82
CA ILE A 695 -11.87 53.06 -19.95
C ILE A 695 -12.92 52.09 -19.36
N ASN A 696 -13.93 52.57 -18.61
CA ASN A 696 -14.99 51.81 -17.93
C ASN A 696 -14.55 50.79 -16.85
N TYR A 697 -13.24 50.57 -16.73
CA TYR A 697 -12.59 49.56 -15.90
C TYR A 697 -11.22 50.11 -15.49
N VAL A 698 -10.83 50.00 -14.21
CA VAL A 698 -9.49 50.41 -13.73
C VAL A 698 -8.96 49.40 -12.71
N CYS A 699 -8.24 48.40 -13.24
CA CYS A 699 -7.11 47.66 -12.65
C CYS A 699 -7.12 46.22 -13.19
N THR A 700 -6.11 45.82 -13.96
CA THR A 700 -5.84 44.40 -14.27
C THR A 700 -5.03 43.76 -13.13
N ASP A 701 -4.20 42.73 -13.38
CA ASP A 701 -3.43 42.03 -12.35
C ASP A 701 -2.61 42.98 -11.46
N ASP A 702 -2.78 42.88 -10.14
CA ASP A 702 -2.09 43.70 -9.15
C ASP A 702 -0.84 43.03 -8.53
N SER A 703 0.02 43.90 -8.01
CA SER A 703 1.46 43.75 -7.82
C SER A 703 1.80 43.28 -6.41
N VAL A 704 1.96 41.97 -6.23
CA VAL A 704 2.23 41.38 -4.92
C VAL A 704 3.73 41.17 -4.71
N PHE A 705 4.22 41.66 -3.57
CA PHE A 705 5.61 41.50 -3.13
C PHE A 705 5.64 40.49 -1.97
N TYR A 706 6.56 39.52 -2.01
CA TYR A 706 6.63 38.43 -1.02
C TYR A 706 7.95 38.43 -0.24
N GLY A 707 8.00 37.68 0.87
CA GLY A 707 9.21 37.50 1.66
C GLY A 707 9.56 38.66 2.59
N PHE A 708 8.59 39.50 2.99
CA PHE A 708 8.82 40.47 4.07
C PHE A 708 9.13 39.78 5.40
N PRO A 709 9.93 40.37 6.29
CA PRO A 709 10.15 39.81 7.62
C PRO A 709 8.87 39.75 8.47
N ASP A 710 8.70 38.71 9.26
CA ASP A 710 7.58 38.53 10.21
C ASP A 710 7.48 39.71 11.18
N LYS A 711 8.62 40.24 11.64
CA LYS A 711 8.72 41.44 12.50
C LYS A 711 8.15 42.70 11.83
N VAL A 712 8.17 42.77 10.50
CA VAL A 712 7.64 43.88 9.71
C VAL A 712 6.13 43.71 9.47
N LEU A 713 5.67 42.47 9.26
CA LEU A 713 4.25 42.17 9.02
C LEU A 713 3.41 41.98 10.30
N ALA A 714 4.03 41.74 11.47
CA ALA A 714 3.31 41.47 12.73
C ALA A 714 2.23 42.51 13.06
N PRO A 715 2.47 43.85 12.97
CA PRO A 715 1.42 44.83 13.27
C PRO A 715 0.21 44.80 12.32
N LEU A 716 0.37 44.29 11.08
CA LEU A 716 -0.75 44.07 10.16
C LEU A 716 -1.58 42.85 10.60
N ARG A 717 -0.91 41.77 11.01
CA ARG A 717 -1.55 40.55 11.56
C ARG A 717 -2.25 40.80 12.90
N GLU A 718 -1.70 41.69 13.71
CA GLU A 718 -2.26 42.15 14.99
C GLU A 718 -3.43 43.15 14.82
N GLY A 719 -3.72 43.60 13.59
CA GLY A 719 -4.82 44.53 13.30
C GLY A 719 -4.54 45.98 13.68
N LYS A 720 -3.29 46.38 13.93
CA LYS A 720 -2.90 47.74 14.34
C LYS A 720 -3.39 48.81 13.34
N PHE A 721 -3.48 48.44 12.06
CA PHE A 721 -3.87 49.33 10.96
C PHE A 721 -5.27 48.99 10.41
N GLY A 722 -6.15 48.43 11.25
CA GLY A 722 -7.37 47.75 10.80
C GLY A 722 -7.07 46.35 10.24
N LYS A 723 -8.07 45.70 9.65
CA LYS A 723 -7.91 44.37 9.07
C LYS A 723 -7.01 44.43 7.83
N PHE A 724 -5.93 43.66 7.87
CA PHE A 724 -5.02 43.47 6.74
C PHE A 724 -4.86 41.97 6.40
N LEU A 725 -5.00 41.64 5.12
CA LEU A 725 -4.70 40.30 4.60
C LEU A 725 -3.20 40.19 4.29
N VAL A 726 -2.46 39.54 5.18
CA VAL A 726 -1.14 39.00 4.85
C VAL A 726 -1.34 37.72 4.04
N LEU A 727 -0.74 37.67 2.86
CA LEU A 727 -0.85 36.57 1.92
C LEU A 727 0.19 35.47 2.24
N PRO A 728 -0.06 34.19 1.89
CA PRO A 728 0.93 33.13 1.95
C PRO A 728 2.24 33.53 1.25
N GLY A 729 3.38 33.22 1.85
CA GLY A 729 4.69 33.66 1.39
C GLY A 729 5.21 34.93 2.07
N ASN A 730 4.65 35.32 3.22
CA ASN A 730 4.76 36.69 3.75
C ASN A 730 4.50 37.74 2.66
N GLY A 731 3.41 37.54 1.91
CA GLY A 731 3.02 38.37 0.77
C GLY A 731 2.17 39.58 1.16
N PHE A 732 2.34 40.66 0.41
CA PHE A 732 1.64 41.94 0.62
C PHE A 732 1.45 42.68 -0.72
N SER A 733 0.27 43.30 -0.92
CA SER A 733 0.11 44.40 -1.89
C SER A 733 -0.57 45.61 -1.21
N PRO A 734 -0.18 46.87 -1.57
CA PRO A 734 -0.76 48.09 -1.02
C PRO A 734 -2.29 48.20 -1.17
N ILE A 735 -2.79 47.82 -2.34
CA ILE A 735 -4.22 47.84 -2.66
C ILE A 735 -4.87 46.56 -2.15
N ALA A 736 -4.20 45.41 -2.34
CA ALA A 736 -4.79 44.12 -2.10
C ALA A 736 -5.10 43.81 -0.64
N SER A 737 -4.18 44.20 0.24
CA SER A 737 -4.18 43.69 1.61
C SER A 737 -5.09 44.49 2.54
N GLY A 738 -5.51 45.71 2.19
CA GLY A 738 -6.33 46.60 3.04
C GLY A 738 -7.81 46.22 3.07
N LEU A 739 -8.17 45.19 3.84
CA LEU A 739 -9.52 44.60 3.79
C LEU A 739 -10.65 45.54 4.23
N ASP A 740 -10.42 46.42 5.21
CA ASP A 740 -11.49 47.31 5.70
C ASP A 740 -11.80 48.41 4.67
N GLY A 741 -10.79 48.99 4.04
CA GLY A 741 -10.96 49.95 2.95
C GLY A 741 -11.56 49.31 1.70
N LEU A 742 -11.07 48.13 1.33
CA LEU A 742 -11.53 47.37 0.16
C LEU A 742 -13.00 46.93 0.27
N VAL A 743 -13.46 46.58 1.49
CA VAL A 743 -14.87 46.30 1.76
C VAL A 743 -15.73 47.57 1.69
N GLN A 744 -15.21 48.73 2.13
CA GLN A 744 -15.93 50.00 2.05
C GLN A 744 -16.07 50.50 0.60
N ASP A 745 -14.99 50.46 -0.20
CA ASP A 745 -15.01 50.87 -1.61
C ASP A 745 -16.02 50.06 -2.44
N LEU A 746 -16.13 48.75 -2.17
CA LEU A 746 -17.17 47.88 -2.76
C LEU A 746 -18.59 48.27 -2.34
N TYR A 747 -18.79 48.63 -1.07
CA TYR A 747 -20.11 49.05 -0.57
C TYR A 747 -20.53 50.39 -1.17
N ASP A 748 -19.61 51.35 -1.21
CA ASP A 748 -19.81 52.66 -1.82
C ASP A 748 -20.16 52.49 -3.31
N GLY A 749 -19.40 51.66 -4.04
CA GLY A 749 -19.65 51.39 -5.46
C GLY A 749 -20.93 50.59 -5.76
N TRP A 750 -21.40 49.73 -4.85
CA TRP A 750 -22.70 49.07 -4.95
C TRP A 750 -23.89 49.98 -4.61
N THR A 751 -23.70 51.00 -3.78
CA THR A 751 -24.78 51.90 -3.34
C THR A 751 -24.90 53.19 -4.14
N TYR A 752 -23.87 53.56 -4.91
CA TYR A 752 -23.89 54.70 -5.82
C TYR A 752 -25.00 54.56 -6.88
N LYS A 753 -25.83 55.60 -7.03
CA LYS A 753 -27.07 55.58 -7.85
C LYS A 753 -27.26 56.78 -8.79
N GLU A 754 -26.33 57.73 -8.83
CA GLU A 754 -26.51 58.96 -9.62
C GLU A 754 -26.15 58.79 -11.11
N LYS A 755 -26.64 59.70 -11.94
CA LYS A 755 -26.79 59.49 -13.40
C LYS A 755 -25.52 59.69 -14.23
N ASP A 756 -24.53 60.44 -13.73
CA ASP A 756 -23.40 60.92 -14.54
C ASP A 756 -22.03 60.32 -14.16
N VAL A 757 -21.98 59.38 -13.20
CA VAL A 757 -20.75 58.69 -12.75
C VAL A 757 -20.95 57.17 -12.90
N GLY A 758 -20.96 56.72 -14.16
CA GLY A 758 -21.70 55.51 -14.55
C GLY A 758 -21.22 54.16 -14.01
N ARG A 759 -19.97 54.03 -13.54
CA ARG A 759 -19.38 52.74 -13.10
C ARG A 759 -18.45 52.95 -11.89
N VAL A 760 -18.76 52.33 -10.76
CA VAL A 760 -17.88 52.31 -9.56
C VAL A 760 -17.71 50.84 -9.15
N ALA A 761 -16.68 50.52 -8.36
CA ALA A 761 -16.25 49.15 -8.05
C ALA A 761 -17.39 48.29 -7.47
N LYS A 762 -17.65 47.14 -8.09
CA LYS A 762 -18.79 46.24 -7.76
C LYS A 762 -18.42 44.77 -7.61
N TYR A 763 -17.17 44.41 -7.89
CA TYR A 763 -16.66 43.06 -7.81
C TYR A 763 -15.20 43.07 -7.36
N ILE A 764 -14.75 41.97 -6.74
CA ILE A 764 -13.38 41.80 -6.28
C ILE A 764 -13.06 40.30 -6.17
N GLU A 765 -11.84 39.90 -6.48
CA GLU A 765 -11.30 38.58 -6.16
C GLU A 765 -9.85 38.72 -5.67
N VAL A 766 -9.41 37.86 -4.76
CA VAL A 766 -8.04 37.82 -4.26
C VAL A 766 -7.58 36.39 -4.30
N TYR A 767 -6.47 36.13 -4.99
CA TYR A 767 -5.79 34.86 -4.88
C TYR A 767 -4.28 35.03 -4.79
N VAL A 768 -3.60 33.95 -4.38
CA VAL A 768 -2.17 33.75 -4.64
C VAL A 768 -2.04 32.69 -5.75
N PRO A 769 -1.34 32.98 -6.87
CA PRO A 769 -1.08 31.99 -7.91
C PRO A 769 0.11 31.11 -7.50
N LEU A 770 -0.16 29.95 -6.90
CA LEU A 770 0.88 29.04 -6.40
C LEU A 770 0.86 27.73 -7.20
N LEU A 771 1.96 27.45 -7.93
CA LEU A 771 2.11 26.26 -8.79
C LEU A 771 0.88 26.00 -9.69
N ASN A 772 0.49 27.02 -10.46
CA ASN A 772 -0.69 27.05 -11.34
C ASN A 772 -2.06 26.88 -10.65
N GLN A 773 -2.13 26.86 -9.31
CA GLN A 773 -3.39 26.92 -8.55
C GLN A 773 -3.69 28.35 -8.12
N LYS A 774 -4.93 28.82 -8.36
CA LYS A 774 -5.45 30.07 -7.79
C LYS A 774 -5.95 29.77 -6.36
N VAL A 775 -5.14 30.06 -5.35
CA VAL A 775 -5.52 29.97 -3.94
C VAL A 775 -6.32 31.21 -3.58
N ILE A 776 -7.65 31.15 -3.72
CA ILE A 776 -8.53 32.29 -3.42
C ILE A 776 -8.54 32.55 -1.91
N LEU A 777 -8.66 33.83 -1.53
CA LEU A 777 -8.61 34.34 -0.16
C LEU A 777 -9.69 35.39 0.12
N VAL A 778 -10.17 36.11 -0.90
CA VAL A 778 -11.38 36.95 -0.81
C VAL A 778 -12.11 36.87 -2.15
N LYS A 779 -13.44 36.90 -2.14
CA LYS A 779 -14.28 37.12 -3.33
C LYS A 779 -15.53 37.89 -2.93
N ALA A 780 -15.90 38.91 -3.71
CA ALA A 780 -17.01 39.80 -3.37
C ALA A 780 -17.76 40.32 -4.60
N GLY A 781 -19.05 40.62 -4.42
CA GLY A 781 -19.95 41.05 -5.48
C GLY A 781 -20.37 39.90 -6.41
N LEU A 782 -20.84 40.27 -7.60
CA LEU A 782 -21.15 39.35 -8.69
C LEU A 782 -20.36 39.77 -9.93
N GLU A 783 -19.80 38.79 -10.64
CA GLU A 783 -19.20 38.95 -11.96
C GLU A 783 -20.28 39.55 -12.89
N GLY A 784 -20.03 40.76 -13.39
CA GLY A 784 -21.05 41.52 -14.10
C GLY A 784 -21.28 40.99 -15.51
N GLU A 785 -22.54 40.95 -15.99
CA GLU A 785 -22.81 40.76 -17.42
C GLU A 785 -22.15 41.89 -18.23
N ILE A 786 -20.99 41.62 -18.84
CA ILE A 786 -20.32 42.55 -19.77
C ILE A 786 -21.17 42.61 -21.05
N LYS A 787 -22.13 43.53 -21.08
CA LYS A 787 -22.99 43.79 -22.23
C LYS A 787 -22.28 44.68 -23.25
N GLY A 788 -21.60 44.02 -24.20
CA GLY A 788 -21.18 44.57 -25.49
C GLY A 788 -20.18 45.71 -25.41
#